data_AF-A0A081R350-F1
#
_entry.id   AF-A0A081R350-F1
#
_cell.length_a   1.000
_cell.length_b   1.000
_cell.length_c   1.000
_cell.angle_alpha   90.00
_cell.angle_beta   90.00
_cell.angle_gamma   90.00
#
_symmetry.space_group_name_H-M   'P 1'
#
loop_
_entity.id
_entity.type
_entity.pdbx_description
1 polymer ?
#
loop_
_entity_poly.entity_id
_entity_poly.type
_entity_poly.pdbx_seq_one_letter_code
_entity_poly.pdbx_strand_id
1 'polypeptide(L)'
;MFELFEVVFYTLIQLIRASWLNTFLFLGGAGYYLFKLFQPYFLRNYQRLLAGKTSLSQTIKRGWKNPKEIDWKQVWFKSIRGLFNWMKSFIPKLFALVSLILWNVFFRIFYTLPFVKRERKRFDKEMKPILYFKSYRSFVYMGLGFSFIAFILTNYLVTVLRATIRFLYFSIWSFKDASKAVNFDLNSLLFQSLLNVKVFWIAPILAFPLFLMGLVLAWKSAWINFEQFRDYNHNEEGDDRFVTVDEIRRQYKKIPNKALTYPGEGGAPVFHELTHDLAGQTLRTQMLWQNKTISRYVTNAERILGMQSFPSGYYYIEDKPTNLLGIGMTRSGKGEGQITTTIDINSRAELQPSLVLGDPKGEHYQASYKMMRQRGYEVDVLSFQNMDWSMSYNPLALAIAAAKKGYYEKTQTYVNAVAESIFPKQKGGEKGNAEYFRKSSISLFNALTMALMDRANETVQNGEEDAWDTITIPNVAKFLATMGSEEVFVDGAGEIVENPSREQQVSKKSKITVYFDNLRQVNQKQFSKFRQMADIEFRASDFGGDETKGNVYSSMMTGINLFLQDNVAKLTSKNSIDLESFAFPRRLSVKFRSSTNSQLKNEFKHKTAKVTITGLKKWGKVEKQVDYVKQATALIDGEGYLTYAIEPKLPDQFTITIDFNHKKNGKSPVRDQVFQFSAEKVYRKDGDKLELDEYTKKPILDHIDVRVLKSKEDTQNLLQESDIELIYSDKPRVVYLVTPPNRTEYNGIVSLFLDQLYNANYDLALTNGRKCINRILHILDEFTNIPAIPHMDTKISIGLGQNILYYLWVQNLEQLVNVYGENVAQTILDNCSLKVYVKTTSPDTNKRFSGELGTRTITRRRRSSNILDEANPNVAVENPKQELLTPTQLAKLQEGEAVILRGVKGRDNVGRKVTTDPIFAHDKNSFPYKYMFLQEEFDTSMTLADIPVESAHRELELQEIAVDAGTAFNNIIDWRQRLTMPLLSNNGETPKLSGRHSKGQKVKTQSFTSTDELFQAAVASVIHGDYDYYDDGDDFFADEVI
;
A
#
# COMPACT_ATOMS: atom_id res chain seq x y z
N MET A 1 -14.46 -52.78 2.31
CA MET A 1 -13.99 -51.54 2.97
C MET A 1 -14.42 -51.50 4.45
N PHE A 2 -15.68 -51.84 4.77
CA PHE A 2 -16.14 -52.01 6.15
C PHE A 2 -15.39 -53.11 6.92
N GLU A 3 -15.10 -54.26 6.30
CA GLU A 3 -14.34 -55.34 6.96
C GLU A 3 -12.89 -54.97 7.29
N LEU A 4 -12.22 -54.16 6.46
CA LEU A 4 -10.87 -53.67 6.76
C LEU A 4 -10.91 -52.67 7.93
N PHE A 5 -11.96 -51.86 8.02
CA PHE A 5 -12.18 -50.92 9.11
C PHE A 5 -12.52 -51.65 10.41
N GLU A 6 -13.28 -52.73 10.33
CA GLU A 6 -13.65 -53.59 11.46
C GLU A 6 -12.45 -54.39 11.95
N VAL A 7 -11.61 -54.93 11.07
CA VAL A 7 -10.35 -55.60 11.43
C VAL A 7 -9.37 -54.63 12.07
N VAL A 8 -9.23 -53.40 11.53
CA VAL A 8 -8.38 -52.35 12.12
C VAL A 8 -8.94 -51.87 13.47
N PHE A 9 -10.26 -51.75 13.60
CA PHE A 9 -10.93 -51.36 14.85
C PHE A 9 -10.82 -52.46 15.92
N TYR A 10 -10.97 -53.74 15.54
CA TYR A 10 -10.78 -54.89 16.42
C TYR A 10 -9.32 -55.10 16.78
N THR A 11 -8.37 -54.90 15.87
CA THR A 11 -6.93 -54.94 16.21
C THR A 11 -6.54 -53.76 17.09
N LEU A 12 -7.11 -52.57 16.89
CA LEU A 12 -6.96 -51.43 17.80
C LEU A 12 -7.54 -51.73 19.20
N ILE A 13 -8.73 -52.32 19.28
CA ILE A 13 -9.35 -52.75 20.54
C ILE A 13 -8.55 -53.88 21.22
N GLN A 14 -8.00 -54.82 20.46
CA GLN A 14 -7.14 -55.87 21.00
C GLN A 14 -5.78 -55.32 21.49
N LEU A 15 -5.18 -54.36 20.78
CA LEU A 15 -3.99 -53.64 21.22
C LEU A 15 -4.26 -52.78 22.48
N ILE A 16 -5.46 -52.22 22.60
CA ILE A 16 -5.95 -51.50 23.78
C ILE A 16 -6.18 -52.45 24.97
N ARG A 17 -6.60 -53.70 24.73
CA ARG A 17 -6.76 -54.74 25.78
C ARG A 17 -5.44 -55.38 26.22
N ALA A 18 -4.39 -55.32 25.41
CA ALA A 18 -3.12 -56.01 25.66
C ALA A 18 -2.26 -55.40 26.79
N SER A 19 -2.47 -54.13 27.16
CA SER A 19 -1.78 -53.50 28.29
C SER A 19 -2.50 -52.21 28.71
N TRP A 20 -2.88 -52.12 29.99
CA TRP A 20 -3.50 -50.92 30.58
C TRP A 20 -2.61 -49.68 30.44
N LEU A 21 -1.28 -49.88 30.37
CA LEU A 21 -0.28 -48.83 30.14
C LEU A 21 -0.41 -48.24 28.73
N ASN A 22 -0.70 -49.05 27.72
CA ASN A 22 -0.93 -48.60 26.34
C ASN A 22 -2.26 -47.86 26.21
N THR A 23 -3.32 -48.30 26.89
CA THR A 23 -4.60 -47.56 26.96
C THR A 23 -4.42 -46.19 27.61
N PHE A 24 -3.63 -46.12 28.69
CA PHE A 24 -3.35 -44.87 29.41
C PHE A 24 -2.44 -43.94 28.61
N LEU A 25 -1.45 -44.48 27.88
CA LEU A 25 -0.61 -43.71 26.95
C LEU A 25 -1.39 -43.26 25.71
N PHE A 26 -2.37 -44.03 25.25
CA PHE A 26 -3.21 -43.68 24.10
C PHE A 26 -4.31 -42.68 24.48
N LEU A 27 -4.98 -42.85 25.63
CA LEU A 27 -5.91 -41.87 26.19
C LEU A 27 -5.19 -40.62 26.68
N GLY A 28 -3.98 -40.77 27.23
CA GLY A 28 -3.11 -39.67 27.60
C GLY A 28 -2.57 -38.93 26.39
N GLY A 29 -2.21 -39.64 25.32
CA GLY A 29 -1.79 -39.07 24.04
C GLY A 29 -2.93 -38.39 23.30
N ALA A 30 -4.08 -39.05 23.16
CA ALA A 30 -5.30 -38.47 22.60
C ALA A 30 -5.80 -37.30 23.44
N GLY A 31 -5.80 -37.43 24.77
CA GLY A 31 -6.15 -36.38 25.72
C GLY A 31 -5.18 -35.20 25.67
N TYR A 32 -3.88 -35.44 25.51
CA TYR A 32 -2.87 -34.41 25.30
C TYR A 32 -3.00 -33.73 23.93
N TYR A 33 -3.29 -34.48 22.87
CA TYR A 33 -3.55 -33.92 21.53
C TYR A 33 -4.84 -33.10 21.51
N LEU A 34 -5.92 -33.57 22.14
CA LEU A 34 -7.15 -32.82 22.34
C LEU A 34 -6.85 -31.57 23.19
N PHE A 35 -6.16 -31.70 24.33
CA PHE A 35 -5.76 -30.57 25.16
C PHE A 35 -4.93 -29.53 24.38
N LYS A 36 -3.93 -29.96 23.60
CA LYS A 36 -3.11 -29.06 22.76
C LYS A 36 -3.92 -28.37 21.65
N LEU A 37 -4.92 -29.06 21.11
CA LEU A 37 -5.84 -28.54 20.10
C LEU A 37 -6.85 -27.54 20.69
N PHE A 38 -7.13 -27.62 22.00
CA PHE A 38 -8.10 -26.77 22.72
C PHE A 38 -7.50 -25.85 23.79
N GLN A 39 -6.18 -25.87 23.99
CA GLN A 39 -5.46 -25.10 25.02
C GLN A 39 -5.84 -23.61 25.04
N PRO A 40 -5.94 -22.90 23.88
CA PRO A 40 -6.31 -21.47 23.87
C PRO A 40 -7.76 -21.22 24.31
N TYR A 41 -8.67 -22.15 24.01
CA TYR A 41 -10.10 -22.04 24.31
C TYR A 41 -10.40 -22.31 25.79
N PHE A 42 -9.77 -23.33 26.37
CA PHE A 42 -9.89 -23.62 27.80
C PHE A 42 -9.34 -22.49 28.66
N LEU A 43 -8.21 -21.88 28.29
CA LEU A 43 -7.59 -20.77 29.03
C LEU A 43 -8.51 -19.54 29.15
N ARG A 44 -9.22 -19.15 28.07
CA ARG A 44 -10.09 -17.95 28.07
C ARG A 44 -11.40 -18.17 28.84
N ASN A 45 -11.99 -19.36 28.74
CA ASN A 45 -13.19 -19.71 29.51
C ASN A 45 -12.87 -19.97 30.99
N TYR A 46 -11.71 -20.55 31.29
CA TYR A 46 -11.22 -20.74 32.67
C TYR A 46 -10.91 -19.39 33.34
N GLN A 47 -10.26 -18.45 32.64
CA GLN A 47 -10.03 -17.09 33.15
C GLN A 47 -11.33 -16.31 33.40
N ARG A 48 -12.34 -16.44 32.52
CA ARG A 48 -13.68 -15.84 32.74
C ARG A 48 -14.44 -16.49 33.90
N LEU A 49 -14.31 -17.81 34.08
CA LEU A 49 -14.84 -18.54 35.24
C LEU A 49 -14.17 -18.08 36.55
N LEU A 50 -12.86 -17.80 36.53
CA LEU A 50 -12.12 -17.24 37.66
C LEU A 50 -12.50 -15.77 37.93
N ALA A 51 -12.74 -14.97 36.89
CA ALA A 51 -13.24 -13.59 37.02
C ALA A 51 -14.71 -13.53 37.49
N GLY A 52 -15.51 -14.57 37.25
CA GLY A 52 -16.85 -14.70 37.83
C GLY A 52 -16.85 -15.10 39.32
N LYS A 53 -15.79 -15.78 39.79
CA LYS A 53 -15.64 -16.17 41.20
C LYS A 53 -15.39 -14.98 42.14
N THR A 54 -14.90 -13.84 41.64
CA THR A 54 -14.67 -12.65 42.49
C THR A 54 -15.96 -11.98 42.92
N SER A 55 -17.04 -11.99 42.12
CA SER A 55 -18.32 -11.42 42.54
C SER A 55 -19.02 -12.31 43.58
N LEU A 56 -18.92 -13.63 43.44
CA LEU A 56 -19.47 -14.58 44.41
C LEU A 56 -18.68 -14.54 45.73
N SER A 57 -17.34 -14.46 45.67
CA SER A 57 -16.52 -14.34 46.89
C SER A 57 -16.66 -12.99 47.58
N GLN A 58 -16.89 -11.90 46.84
CA GLN A 58 -17.22 -10.59 47.41
C GLN A 58 -18.62 -10.57 48.05
N THR A 59 -19.59 -11.28 47.47
CA THR A 59 -20.94 -11.42 48.04
C THR A 59 -20.91 -12.28 49.31
N ILE A 60 -20.14 -13.36 49.32
CA ILE A 60 -19.92 -14.21 50.51
C ILE A 60 -19.12 -13.48 51.60
N LYS A 61 -18.09 -12.69 51.23
CA LYS A 61 -17.34 -11.84 52.18
C LYS A 61 -18.18 -10.70 52.76
N ARG A 62 -19.09 -10.10 51.99
CA ARG A 62 -20.10 -9.15 52.51
C ARG A 62 -21.07 -9.86 53.45
N GLY A 63 -21.44 -11.09 53.13
CA GLY A 63 -22.29 -11.93 53.98
C GLY A 63 -21.70 -12.35 55.31
N TRP A 64 -20.38 -12.55 55.36
CA TRP A 64 -19.66 -12.82 56.61
C TRP A 64 -19.58 -11.60 57.53
N LYS A 65 -19.75 -10.37 57.01
CA LYS A 65 -19.73 -9.14 57.83
C LYS A 65 -21.10 -8.77 58.42
N ASN A 66 -22.21 -9.25 57.86
CA ASN A 66 -23.56 -9.05 58.41
C ASN A 66 -24.46 -10.28 58.10
N PRO A 67 -24.63 -11.23 59.04
CA PRO A 67 -25.33 -12.49 58.79
C PRO A 67 -26.86 -12.37 58.64
N LYS A 68 -27.46 -11.23 59.00
CA LYS A 68 -28.93 -11.06 59.12
C LYS A 68 -29.62 -10.45 57.89
N GLU A 69 -28.89 -10.19 56.81
CA GLU A 69 -29.43 -9.44 55.65
C GLU A 69 -29.12 -10.09 54.28
N ILE A 70 -29.00 -11.42 54.22
CA ILE A 70 -28.87 -12.12 52.94
C ILE A 70 -30.13 -12.92 52.65
N ASP A 71 -30.88 -12.48 51.66
CA ASP A 71 -31.94 -13.28 51.04
C ASP A 71 -31.30 -14.41 50.20
N TRP A 72 -31.12 -15.55 50.86
CA TRP A 72 -30.59 -16.77 50.25
C TRP A 72 -31.45 -17.28 49.09
N LYS A 73 -32.76 -16.98 49.06
CA LYS A 73 -33.62 -17.29 47.91
C LYS A 73 -33.22 -16.43 46.71
N GLN A 74 -32.96 -15.15 46.91
CA GLN A 74 -32.53 -14.25 45.83
C GLN A 74 -31.15 -14.64 45.27
N VAL A 75 -30.19 -14.99 46.14
CA VAL A 75 -28.86 -15.47 45.72
C VAL A 75 -28.94 -16.80 44.97
N TRP A 76 -29.77 -17.73 45.43
CA TRP A 76 -29.99 -19.02 44.77
C TRP A 76 -30.69 -18.86 43.42
N PHE A 77 -31.74 -18.04 43.31
CA PHE A 77 -32.38 -17.71 42.04
C PHE A 77 -31.44 -16.97 41.08
N LYS A 78 -30.58 -16.07 41.58
CA LYS A 78 -29.58 -15.36 40.76
C LYS A 78 -28.47 -16.30 40.28
N SER A 79 -28.07 -17.28 41.10
CA SER A 79 -27.14 -18.35 40.72
C SER A 79 -27.75 -19.34 39.73
N ILE A 80 -29.00 -19.77 39.90
CA ILE A 80 -29.71 -20.64 38.94
C ILE A 80 -29.92 -19.90 37.62
N ARG A 81 -30.37 -18.64 37.65
CA ARG A 81 -30.53 -17.82 36.44
C ARG A 81 -29.17 -17.57 35.78
N GLY A 82 -28.10 -17.41 36.57
CA GLY A 82 -26.72 -17.34 36.09
C GLY A 82 -26.24 -18.65 35.43
N LEU A 83 -26.56 -19.80 36.03
CA LEU A 83 -26.22 -21.13 35.52
C LEU A 83 -27.03 -21.50 34.28
N PHE A 84 -28.31 -21.11 34.24
CA PHE A 84 -29.18 -21.23 33.07
C PHE A 84 -28.72 -20.32 31.92
N ASN A 85 -28.36 -19.07 32.21
CA ASN A 85 -27.78 -18.16 31.21
C ASN A 85 -26.42 -18.66 30.72
N TRP A 86 -25.62 -19.24 31.61
CA TRP A 86 -24.36 -19.89 31.25
C TRP A 86 -24.60 -21.11 30.34
N MET A 87 -25.53 -22.02 30.70
CA MET A 87 -25.90 -23.15 29.85
C MET A 87 -26.47 -22.71 28.50
N LYS A 88 -27.32 -21.67 28.47
CA LYS A 88 -27.86 -21.07 27.25
C LYS A 88 -26.76 -20.50 26.33
N SER A 89 -25.66 -19.98 26.90
CA SER A 89 -24.49 -19.53 26.14
C SER A 89 -23.53 -20.68 25.77
N PHE A 90 -23.49 -21.75 26.57
CA PHE A 90 -22.56 -22.86 26.41
C PHE A 90 -23.02 -23.90 25.40
N ILE A 91 -24.31 -24.25 25.38
CA ILE A 91 -24.88 -25.28 24.48
C ILE A 91 -24.61 -24.97 22.99
N PRO A 92 -24.86 -23.75 22.48
CA PRO A 92 -24.56 -23.42 21.08
C PRO A 92 -23.07 -23.52 20.75
N LYS A 93 -22.18 -23.16 21.69
CA LYS A 93 -20.73 -23.26 21.51
C LYS A 93 -20.26 -24.71 21.50
N LEU A 94 -20.82 -25.56 22.37
CA LEU A 94 -20.52 -26.98 22.38
C LEU A 94 -20.96 -27.65 21.07
N PHE A 95 -22.17 -27.35 20.59
CA PHE A 95 -22.66 -27.87 19.32
C PHE A 95 -21.83 -27.38 18.13
N ALA A 96 -21.49 -26.09 18.10
CA ALA A 96 -20.60 -25.52 17.09
C ALA A 96 -19.22 -26.21 17.09
N LEU A 97 -18.64 -26.46 18.27
CA LEU A 97 -17.36 -27.15 18.42
C LEU A 97 -17.42 -28.58 17.87
N VAL A 98 -18.41 -29.36 18.30
CA VAL A 98 -18.58 -30.76 17.88
C VAL A 98 -18.83 -30.84 16.39
N SER A 99 -19.72 -29.99 15.86
CA SER A 99 -20.03 -29.92 14.43
C SER A 99 -18.77 -29.61 13.62
N LEU A 100 -17.97 -28.64 14.06
CA LEU A 100 -16.78 -28.19 13.34
C LEU A 100 -15.70 -29.28 13.32
N ILE A 101 -15.53 -30.05 14.41
CA ILE A 101 -14.63 -31.21 14.46
C ILE A 101 -15.11 -32.30 13.50
N LEU A 102 -16.39 -32.68 13.58
CA LEU A 102 -16.97 -33.72 12.74
C LEU A 102 -16.82 -33.37 11.26
N TRP A 103 -17.13 -32.13 10.88
CA TRP A 103 -16.96 -31.65 9.51
C TRP A 103 -15.51 -31.70 9.06
N ASN A 104 -14.57 -31.19 9.85
CA ASN A 104 -13.15 -31.22 9.50
C ASN A 104 -12.61 -32.64 9.31
N VAL A 105 -13.05 -33.61 10.12
CA VAL A 105 -12.65 -35.01 9.97
C VAL A 105 -13.34 -35.65 8.77
N PHE A 106 -14.66 -35.50 8.68
CA PHE A 106 -15.48 -36.05 7.60
C PHE A 106 -14.97 -35.61 6.23
N PHE A 107 -14.75 -34.30 6.03
CA PHE A 107 -14.31 -33.78 4.75
C PHE A 107 -12.93 -34.26 4.34
N ARG A 108 -12.00 -34.40 5.28
CA ARG A 108 -10.66 -34.91 4.98
C ARG A 108 -10.69 -36.38 4.58
N ILE A 109 -11.48 -37.21 5.28
CA ILE A 109 -11.66 -38.62 4.92
C ILE A 109 -12.36 -38.72 3.56
N PHE A 110 -13.45 -37.99 3.38
CA PHE A 110 -14.21 -37.99 2.13
C PHE A 110 -13.35 -37.56 0.94
N TYR A 111 -12.52 -36.53 1.10
CA TYR A 111 -11.59 -36.05 0.07
C TYR A 111 -10.40 -36.99 -0.18
N THR A 112 -10.17 -38.03 0.64
CA THR A 112 -9.18 -39.07 0.33
C THR A 112 -9.73 -40.19 -0.54
N LEU A 113 -11.06 -40.29 -0.70
CA LEU A 113 -11.68 -41.34 -1.50
C LEU A 113 -11.35 -41.15 -2.99
N PRO A 114 -10.94 -42.22 -3.70
CA PRO A 114 -10.39 -42.10 -5.06
C PRO A 114 -11.39 -41.58 -6.11
N PHE A 115 -12.70 -41.77 -5.89
CA PHE A 115 -13.74 -41.24 -6.79
C PHE A 115 -14.11 -39.76 -6.52
N VAL A 116 -13.79 -39.26 -5.32
CA VAL A 116 -13.93 -37.85 -4.93
C VAL A 116 -12.67 -37.08 -5.32
N LYS A 117 -11.50 -37.65 -4.99
CA LYS A 117 -10.18 -37.14 -5.30
C LYS A 117 -9.80 -37.43 -6.75
N ARG A 118 -10.46 -36.77 -7.69
CA ARG A 118 -10.13 -36.83 -9.13
C ARG A 118 -8.86 -36.05 -9.46
N GLU A 119 -7.79 -36.24 -8.70
CA GLU A 119 -6.51 -35.56 -8.94
C GLU A 119 -5.83 -36.13 -10.17
N ARG A 120 -5.58 -35.28 -11.17
CA ARG A 120 -4.66 -35.59 -12.25
C ARG A 120 -3.23 -35.54 -11.70
N LYS A 121 -2.32 -36.39 -12.21
CA LYS A 121 -0.88 -36.20 -11.99
C LYS A 121 -0.45 -34.88 -12.66
N ARG A 122 -0.34 -33.81 -11.87
CA ARG A 122 -0.03 -32.43 -12.33
C ARG A 122 1.46 -32.18 -12.53
N PHE A 123 2.28 -32.80 -11.67
CA PHE A 123 3.73 -32.62 -11.63
C PHE A 123 4.42 -33.99 -11.62
N ASP A 124 5.51 -34.11 -12.36
CA ASP A 124 6.38 -35.26 -12.27
C ASP A 124 7.19 -35.18 -10.97
N LYS A 125 6.71 -35.92 -9.97
CA LYS A 125 7.45 -36.13 -8.73
C LYS A 125 8.55 -37.13 -9.00
N GLU A 126 9.78 -36.75 -8.70
CA GLU A 126 10.89 -37.68 -8.59
C GLU A 126 10.55 -38.67 -7.47
N MET A 127 10.42 -39.95 -7.80
CA MET A 127 10.22 -40.98 -6.78
C MET A 127 11.56 -41.22 -6.09
N LYS A 128 11.68 -40.70 -4.87
CA LYS A 128 12.81 -40.96 -3.98
C LYS A 128 12.58 -42.29 -3.27
N PRO A 129 13.44 -43.31 -3.46
CA PRO A 129 13.33 -44.57 -2.74
C PRO A 129 13.40 -44.38 -1.22
N ILE A 130 13.01 -45.39 -0.45
CA ILE A 130 13.15 -45.37 1.01
C ILE A 130 14.64 -45.36 1.42
N LEU A 131 15.48 -46.07 0.65
CA LEU A 131 16.94 -46.13 0.84
C LEU A 131 17.63 -45.89 -0.50
N TYR A 132 18.25 -44.72 -0.65
CA TYR A 132 19.07 -44.39 -1.81
C TYR A 132 20.19 -43.46 -1.38
N PHE A 133 21.40 -43.80 -1.80
CA PHE A 133 22.61 -43.17 -1.30
C PHE A 133 23.47 -42.78 -2.49
N LYS A 134 23.54 -41.47 -2.75
CA LYS A 134 24.19 -40.94 -3.96
C LYS A 134 25.72 -40.82 -3.82
N SER A 135 26.23 -40.70 -2.60
CA SER A 135 27.64 -40.39 -2.32
C SER A 135 28.42 -41.59 -1.79
N TYR A 136 29.73 -41.61 -2.05
CA TYR A 136 30.62 -42.66 -1.58
C TYR A 136 30.62 -42.82 -0.05
N ARG A 137 30.52 -41.70 0.70
CA ARG A 137 30.37 -41.74 2.17
C ARG A 137 29.11 -42.50 2.60
N SER A 138 28.03 -42.33 1.84
CA SER A 138 26.75 -42.98 2.12
C SER A 138 26.78 -44.47 1.77
N PHE A 139 27.51 -44.87 0.72
CA PHE A 139 27.82 -46.28 0.44
C PHE A 139 28.52 -46.95 1.62
N VAL A 140 29.54 -46.30 2.21
CA VAL A 140 30.24 -46.83 3.39
C VAL A 140 29.30 -46.99 4.59
N TYR A 141 28.47 -45.99 4.90
CA TYR A 141 27.49 -46.09 5.98
C TYR A 141 26.45 -47.20 5.74
N MET A 142 26.04 -47.41 4.50
CA MET A 142 25.14 -48.52 4.13
C MET A 142 25.83 -49.88 4.28
N GLY A 143 27.07 -50.01 3.82
CA GLY A 143 27.88 -51.22 4.02
C GLY A 143 27.98 -51.58 5.50
N LEU A 144 28.23 -50.59 6.37
CA LEU A 144 28.24 -50.76 7.83
C LEU A 144 26.86 -51.13 8.40
N GLY A 145 25.79 -50.46 7.97
CA GLY A 145 24.43 -50.74 8.43
C GLY A 145 23.94 -52.14 8.03
N PHE A 146 24.17 -52.55 6.78
CA PHE A 146 23.85 -53.91 6.31
C PHE A 146 24.75 -54.97 6.97
N SER A 147 26.01 -54.63 7.25
CA SER A 147 26.89 -55.50 8.04
C SER A 147 26.36 -55.72 9.47
N PHE A 148 25.78 -54.67 10.08
CA PHE A 148 25.13 -54.78 11.39
C PHE A 148 23.84 -55.63 11.33
N ILE A 149 23.05 -55.53 10.27
CA ILE A 149 21.90 -56.41 10.05
C ILE A 149 22.35 -57.87 9.85
N ALA A 150 23.39 -58.10 9.04
CA ALA A 150 23.97 -59.42 8.84
C ALA A 150 24.50 -60.01 10.15
N PHE A 151 25.09 -59.19 11.02
CA PHE A 151 25.50 -59.58 12.37
C PHE A 151 24.32 -60.03 13.23
N ILE A 152 23.25 -59.24 13.28
CA ILE A 152 22.02 -59.55 14.02
C ILE A 152 21.38 -60.84 13.51
N LEU A 153 21.24 -60.98 12.19
CA LEU A 153 20.65 -62.16 11.56
C LEU A 153 21.50 -63.41 11.81
N THR A 154 22.82 -63.30 11.80
CA THR A 154 23.71 -64.42 12.12
C THR A 154 23.54 -64.86 13.56
N ASN A 155 23.53 -63.93 14.52
CA ASN A 155 23.30 -64.24 15.94
C ASN A 155 21.99 -64.99 16.14
N TYR A 156 20.92 -64.50 15.51
CA TYR A 156 19.60 -65.12 15.59
C TYR A 156 19.56 -66.50 14.92
N LEU A 157 20.01 -66.59 13.67
CA LEU A 157 19.96 -67.83 12.89
C LEU A 157 20.78 -68.94 13.55
N VAL A 158 21.96 -68.64 14.08
CA VAL A 158 22.80 -69.63 14.76
C VAL A 158 22.22 -70.02 16.12
N THR A 159 21.57 -69.09 16.84
CA THR A 159 20.83 -69.41 18.08
C THR A 159 19.68 -70.37 17.82
N VAL A 160 18.89 -70.12 16.77
CA VAL A 160 17.78 -70.97 16.35
C VAL A 160 18.29 -72.32 15.84
N LEU A 161 19.27 -72.34 14.94
CA LEU A 161 19.89 -73.57 14.43
C LEU A 161 20.44 -74.45 15.57
N ARG A 162 21.08 -73.85 16.57
CA ARG A 162 21.59 -74.59 17.73
C ARG A 162 20.45 -75.21 18.56
N ALA A 163 19.37 -74.47 18.80
CA ALA A 163 18.19 -74.99 19.50
C ALA A 163 17.53 -76.13 18.70
N THR A 164 17.41 -75.98 17.38
CA THR A 164 16.84 -76.97 16.47
C THR A 164 17.70 -78.23 16.36
N ILE A 165 19.02 -78.09 16.15
CA ILE A 165 19.94 -79.24 16.07
C ILE A 165 19.97 -80.00 17.40
N ARG A 166 19.98 -79.28 18.53
CA ARG A 166 19.91 -79.90 19.87
C ARG A 166 18.59 -80.66 20.04
N PHE A 167 17.47 -80.05 19.68
CA PHE A 167 16.15 -80.69 19.74
C PHE A 167 16.08 -81.94 18.85
N LEU A 168 16.55 -81.87 17.60
CA LEU A 168 16.56 -83.00 16.67
C LEU A 168 17.48 -84.13 17.14
N TYR A 169 18.70 -83.80 17.61
CA TYR A 169 19.65 -84.79 18.12
C TYR A 169 19.09 -85.57 19.32
N PHE A 170 18.49 -84.87 20.29
CA PHE A 170 17.87 -85.51 21.46
C PHE A 170 16.53 -86.19 21.13
N SER A 171 15.77 -85.69 20.15
CA SER A 171 14.54 -86.34 19.68
C SER A 171 14.85 -87.70 19.03
N ILE A 172 15.89 -87.78 18.21
CA ILE A 172 16.36 -89.04 17.60
C ILE A 172 16.89 -90.00 18.68
N TRP A 173 17.60 -89.49 19.69
CA TRP A 173 18.08 -90.30 20.82
C TRP A 173 16.96 -90.76 21.77
N SER A 174 15.85 -90.02 21.87
CA SER A 174 14.72 -90.38 22.73
C SER A 174 13.99 -91.65 22.26
N PHE A 175 14.16 -92.06 20.99
CA PHE A 175 13.69 -93.36 20.50
C PHE A 175 14.43 -94.56 21.12
N LYS A 176 15.63 -94.37 21.67
CA LYS A 176 16.40 -95.42 22.37
C LYS A 176 16.26 -95.37 23.90
N ASP A 177 15.90 -94.23 24.48
CA ASP A 177 15.79 -94.04 25.93
C ASP A 177 14.84 -92.86 26.25
N ALA A 178 13.66 -93.15 26.79
CA ALA A 178 12.59 -92.18 27.03
C ALA A 178 12.94 -91.12 28.10
N SER A 179 13.98 -91.38 28.92
CA SER A 179 14.44 -90.48 29.98
C SER A 179 15.16 -89.21 29.48
N LYS A 180 15.46 -89.12 28.17
CA LYS A 180 16.23 -88.02 27.56
C LYS A 180 15.42 -87.11 26.63
N ALA A 181 14.09 -87.12 26.71
CA ALA A 181 13.24 -86.22 25.93
C ALA A 181 13.49 -84.74 26.30
N VAL A 182 13.78 -83.89 25.31
CA VAL A 182 14.04 -82.45 25.49
C VAL A 182 13.00 -81.65 24.71
N ASN A 183 12.33 -80.70 25.36
CA ASN A 183 11.42 -79.76 24.69
C ASN A 183 12.20 -78.70 23.92
N PHE A 184 11.68 -78.28 22.76
CA PHE A 184 12.27 -77.18 22.00
C PHE A 184 12.27 -75.89 22.83
N ASP A 185 13.43 -75.25 22.93
CA ASP A 185 13.58 -74.03 23.73
C ASP A 185 12.97 -72.82 23.00
N LEU A 186 11.72 -72.50 23.32
CA LEU A 186 11.00 -71.37 22.72
C LEU A 186 11.68 -70.01 23.02
N ASN A 187 12.53 -69.92 24.05
CA ASN A 187 13.27 -68.69 24.32
C ASN A 187 14.29 -68.37 23.23
N SER A 188 14.73 -69.37 22.45
CA SER A 188 15.62 -69.17 21.31
C SER A 188 15.01 -68.31 20.20
N LEU A 189 13.69 -68.20 20.13
CA LEU A 189 12.94 -67.39 19.16
C LEU A 189 12.66 -65.95 19.64
N LEU A 190 13.01 -65.60 20.88
CA LEU A 190 12.75 -64.28 21.43
C LEU A 190 13.67 -63.21 20.80
N PHE A 191 13.18 -61.96 20.77
CA PHE A 191 13.90 -60.81 20.22
C PHE A 191 15.26 -60.54 20.92
N GLN A 192 15.41 -60.98 22.18
CA GLN A 192 16.67 -60.89 22.93
C GLN A 192 17.81 -61.72 22.31
N SER A 193 17.48 -62.76 21.54
CA SER A 193 18.45 -63.61 20.84
C SER A 193 19.14 -62.92 19.65
N LEU A 194 18.60 -61.81 19.14
CA LEU A 194 19.15 -61.04 18.02
C LEU A 194 20.51 -60.38 18.34
N LEU A 195 20.78 -60.09 19.62
CA LEU A 195 22.01 -59.42 20.07
C LEU A 195 22.93 -60.33 20.90
N ASN A 196 22.72 -61.65 20.84
CA ASN A 196 23.49 -62.60 21.63
C ASN A 196 24.90 -62.86 21.04
N VAL A 197 25.85 -61.97 21.32
CA VAL A 197 27.23 -62.03 20.81
C VAL A 197 27.99 -63.30 21.27
N LYS A 198 27.54 -63.94 22.36
CA LYS A 198 28.18 -65.16 22.88
C LYS A 198 28.14 -66.32 21.88
N VAL A 199 27.26 -66.25 20.89
CA VAL A 199 27.10 -67.28 19.84
C VAL A 199 28.37 -67.47 19.00
N PHE A 200 29.16 -66.42 18.80
CA PHE A 200 30.45 -66.50 18.09
C PHE A 200 31.51 -67.30 18.87
N TRP A 201 31.40 -67.36 20.20
CA TRP A 201 32.29 -68.15 21.05
C TRP A 201 31.77 -69.58 21.26
N ILE A 202 30.45 -69.74 21.30
CA ILE A 202 29.80 -71.03 21.60
C ILE A 202 29.69 -71.92 20.34
N ALA A 203 29.54 -71.32 19.15
CA ALA A 203 29.39 -72.05 17.88
C ALA A 203 30.19 -71.37 16.74
N PRO A 204 31.52 -71.21 16.87
CA PRO A 204 32.35 -70.47 15.92
C PRO A 204 32.30 -71.05 14.49
N ILE A 205 32.25 -72.39 14.37
CA ILE A 205 32.23 -73.11 13.09
C ILE A 205 30.97 -72.77 12.27
N LEU A 206 29.86 -72.43 12.92
CA LEU A 206 28.63 -72.01 12.25
C LEU A 206 28.55 -70.49 12.11
N ALA A 207 28.90 -69.75 13.16
CA ALA A 207 28.73 -68.31 13.22
C ALA A 207 29.67 -67.53 12.29
N PHE A 208 30.96 -67.86 12.22
CA PHE A 208 31.92 -67.13 11.38
C PHE A 208 31.62 -67.26 9.87
N PRO A 209 31.36 -68.46 9.31
CA PRO A 209 31.04 -68.60 7.89
C PRO A 209 29.72 -67.92 7.49
N LEU A 210 28.67 -68.07 8.31
CA LEU A 210 27.38 -67.41 8.07
C LEU A 210 27.50 -65.89 8.12
N PHE A 211 28.26 -65.36 9.09
CA PHE A 211 28.52 -63.92 9.17
C PHE A 211 29.32 -63.41 7.97
N LEU A 212 30.35 -64.13 7.55
CA LEU A 212 31.20 -63.74 6.43
C LEU A 212 30.42 -63.75 5.10
N MET A 213 29.55 -64.75 4.90
CA MET A 213 28.60 -64.79 3.79
C MET A 213 27.62 -63.61 3.85
N GLY A 214 27.09 -63.30 5.03
CA GLY A 214 26.23 -62.14 5.27
C GLY A 214 26.93 -60.81 4.97
N LEU A 215 28.21 -60.67 5.31
CA LEU A 215 29.02 -59.49 5.00
C LEU A 215 29.21 -59.30 3.49
N VAL A 216 29.54 -60.38 2.76
CA VAL A 216 29.68 -60.32 1.29
C VAL A 216 28.36 -59.88 0.64
N LEU A 217 27.24 -60.45 1.08
CA LEU A 217 25.90 -60.06 0.60
C LEU A 217 25.57 -58.61 0.97
N ALA A 218 25.89 -58.18 2.19
CA ALA A 218 25.68 -56.83 2.67
C ALA A 218 26.43 -55.79 1.80
N TRP A 219 27.73 -55.99 1.57
CA TRP A 219 28.54 -55.07 0.78
C TRP A 219 28.22 -55.13 -0.72
N LYS A 220 27.87 -56.31 -1.26
CA LYS A 220 27.38 -56.44 -2.65
C LYS A 220 26.04 -55.72 -2.84
N SER A 221 25.12 -55.85 -1.89
CA SER A 221 23.84 -55.13 -1.90
C SER A 221 24.05 -53.62 -1.79
N ALA A 222 24.97 -53.20 -0.92
CA ALA A 222 25.37 -51.81 -0.79
C ALA A 222 25.97 -51.26 -2.10
N TRP A 223 26.82 -52.02 -2.78
CA TRP A 223 27.42 -51.61 -4.05
C TRP A 223 26.38 -51.50 -5.16
N ILE A 224 25.47 -52.48 -5.30
CA ILE A 224 24.40 -52.46 -6.30
C ILE A 224 23.50 -51.24 -6.06
N ASN A 225 23.12 -50.96 -4.81
CA ASN A 225 22.33 -49.77 -4.49
C ASN A 225 23.11 -48.49 -4.80
N PHE A 226 24.37 -48.38 -4.39
CA PHE A 226 25.20 -47.22 -4.69
C PHE A 226 25.33 -47.00 -6.20
N GLU A 227 25.70 -48.01 -6.99
CA GLU A 227 25.84 -47.87 -8.44
C GLU A 227 24.51 -47.52 -9.11
N GLN A 228 23.40 -48.09 -8.63
CA GLN A 228 22.06 -47.79 -9.12
C GLN A 228 21.61 -46.35 -8.81
N PHE A 229 22.09 -45.73 -7.74
CA PHE A 229 21.67 -44.40 -7.27
C PHE A 229 22.77 -43.33 -7.32
N ARG A 230 23.96 -43.68 -7.78
CA ARG A 230 25.09 -42.79 -7.94
C ARG A 230 24.77 -41.76 -9.00
N ASP A 231 25.06 -40.50 -8.69
CA ASP A 231 24.97 -39.42 -9.65
C ASP A 231 26.20 -39.46 -10.55
N TYR A 232 25.99 -39.63 -11.86
CA TYR A 232 27.11 -39.73 -12.80
C TYR A 232 27.65 -38.35 -13.21
N ASN A 233 26.78 -37.33 -13.29
CA ASN A 233 27.04 -36.14 -14.11
C ASN A 233 26.69 -34.78 -13.46
N HIS A 234 26.46 -34.72 -12.13
CA HIS A 234 26.27 -33.47 -11.35
C HIS A 234 25.65 -32.28 -12.13
N ASN A 235 24.32 -32.25 -12.26
CA ASN A 235 23.56 -31.10 -12.76
C ASN A 235 23.94 -30.58 -14.17
N GLU A 236 24.43 -31.45 -15.07
CA GLU A 236 24.84 -31.09 -16.44
C GLU A 236 23.82 -30.25 -17.24
N GLU A 237 22.51 -30.43 -16.99
CA GLU A 237 21.42 -29.74 -17.71
C GLU A 237 20.69 -28.69 -16.83
N GLY A 238 21.26 -28.38 -15.66
CA GLY A 238 20.76 -27.37 -14.71
C GLY A 238 20.50 -27.90 -13.30
N ASP A 239 20.65 -27.03 -12.31
CA ASP A 239 20.49 -27.31 -10.88
C ASP A 239 19.38 -26.49 -10.19
N ASP A 240 18.57 -25.77 -10.98
CA ASP A 240 17.49 -24.94 -10.46
C ASP A 240 16.51 -25.76 -9.61
N ARG A 241 15.98 -25.15 -8.55
CA ARG A 241 15.01 -25.79 -7.67
C ARG A 241 14.12 -24.76 -6.99
N PHE A 242 12.99 -25.21 -6.49
CA PHE A 242 12.18 -24.41 -5.56
C PHE A 242 12.82 -24.39 -4.18
N VAL A 243 12.75 -23.23 -3.53
CA VAL A 243 13.18 -23.09 -2.14
C VAL A 243 12.35 -23.98 -1.20
N THR A 244 13.00 -24.53 -0.19
CA THR A 244 12.34 -25.38 0.81
C THR A 244 11.61 -24.54 1.87
N VAL A 245 10.60 -25.11 2.53
CA VAL A 245 9.85 -24.43 3.59
C VAL A 245 10.76 -23.98 4.75
N ASP A 246 11.77 -24.76 5.09
CA ASP A 246 12.71 -24.43 6.16
C ASP A 246 13.66 -23.29 5.78
N GLU A 247 14.01 -23.17 4.49
CA GLU A 247 14.75 -22.01 3.99
C GLU A 247 13.87 -20.76 4.02
N ILE A 248 12.60 -20.83 3.61
CA ILE A 248 11.64 -19.70 3.70
C ILE A 248 11.53 -19.21 5.15
N ARG A 249 11.36 -20.13 6.11
CA ARG A 249 11.29 -19.83 7.55
C ARG A 249 12.49 -19.07 8.08
N ARG A 250 13.69 -19.33 7.53
CA ARG A 250 14.93 -18.63 7.90
C ARG A 250 15.09 -17.30 7.18
N GLN A 251 14.51 -17.16 5.99
CA GLN A 251 14.76 -16.03 5.10
C GLN A 251 13.74 -14.90 5.23
N TYR A 252 12.52 -15.19 5.67
CA TYR A 252 11.44 -14.20 5.72
C TYR A 252 10.87 -14.05 7.12
N LYS A 253 10.29 -12.88 7.36
CA LYS A 253 9.61 -12.57 8.62
C LYS A 253 8.25 -13.25 8.64
N LYS A 254 8.00 -13.99 9.72
CA LYS A 254 6.74 -14.69 9.98
C LYS A 254 5.76 -13.76 10.70
N ILE A 255 4.57 -13.58 10.14
CA ILE A 255 3.50 -12.75 10.71
C ILE A 255 2.18 -13.54 10.79
N PRO A 256 1.30 -13.26 11.77
CA PRO A 256 -0.02 -13.87 11.81
C PRO A 256 -0.85 -13.46 10.58
N ASN A 257 -1.63 -14.40 10.04
CA ASN A 257 -2.39 -14.17 8.82
C ASN A 257 -3.56 -13.20 8.99
N LYS A 258 -4.10 -13.03 10.22
CA LYS A 258 -5.20 -12.10 10.52
C LYS A 258 -5.21 -11.62 11.96
N ALA A 259 -6.15 -10.72 12.28
CA ALA A 259 -6.52 -10.20 13.60
C ALA A 259 -5.46 -9.41 14.39
N LEU A 260 -4.22 -9.89 14.44
CA LEU A 260 -3.17 -9.33 15.29
C LEU A 260 -2.27 -8.35 14.53
N THR A 261 -1.96 -7.21 15.15
CA THR A 261 -0.88 -6.33 14.71
C THR A 261 0.48 -6.99 14.95
N TYR A 262 1.50 -6.56 14.20
CA TYR A 262 2.85 -7.12 14.31
C TYR A 262 3.91 -6.03 14.19
N PRO A 263 5.09 -6.20 14.84
CA PRO A 263 6.09 -5.15 14.93
C PRO A 263 6.78 -4.90 13.59
N GLY A 264 7.26 -3.68 13.37
CA GLY A 264 7.99 -3.27 12.16
C GLY A 264 7.10 -2.98 10.94
N GLU A 265 7.70 -3.01 9.74
CA GLU A 265 7.05 -2.62 8.49
C GLU A 265 6.23 -3.74 7.84
N GLY A 266 5.27 -3.35 7.01
CA GLY A 266 4.51 -4.23 6.11
C GLY A 266 5.27 -4.61 4.85
N GLY A 267 4.71 -5.55 4.08
CA GLY A 267 5.36 -6.09 2.90
C GLY A 267 4.46 -6.97 2.04
N ALA A 268 5.03 -7.53 0.98
CA ALA A 268 4.33 -8.44 0.08
C ALA A 268 4.33 -9.87 0.65
N PRO A 269 3.20 -10.59 0.64
CA PRO A 269 3.15 -11.98 1.08
C PRO A 269 3.85 -12.90 0.06
N VAL A 270 4.82 -13.69 0.52
CA VAL A 270 5.59 -14.61 -0.34
C VAL A 270 5.30 -16.08 -0.08
N PHE A 271 4.74 -16.42 1.09
CA PHE A 271 4.40 -17.80 1.44
C PHE A 271 3.37 -17.83 2.56
N HIS A 272 2.55 -18.87 2.62
CA HIS A 272 1.56 -19.09 3.68
C HIS A 272 1.72 -20.46 4.34
N GLU A 273 1.59 -20.50 5.66
CA GLU A 273 1.64 -21.72 6.45
C GLU A 273 0.48 -21.81 7.44
N LEU A 274 -0.22 -22.93 7.43
CA LEU A 274 -1.35 -23.19 8.34
C LEU A 274 -0.90 -23.53 9.75
N THR A 275 -1.66 -23.09 10.74
CA THR A 275 -1.48 -23.53 12.14
C THR A 275 -1.93 -24.99 12.31
N HIS A 276 -1.46 -25.64 13.38
CA HIS A 276 -1.84 -27.01 13.72
C HIS A 276 -3.09 -27.10 14.61
N ASP A 277 -3.61 -25.96 15.07
CA ASP A 277 -4.80 -25.88 15.91
C ASP A 277 -6.10 -26.03 15.10
N LEU A 278 -7.24 -25.97 15.79
CA LEU A 278 -8.53 -26.11 15.13
C LEU A 278 -8.77 -25.04 14.04
N ALA A 279 -8.31 -23.80 14.22
CA ALA A 279 -8.51 -22.72 13.24
C ALA A 279 -7.73 -23.01 11.95
N GLY A 280 -6.47 -23.43 12.05
CA GLY A 280 -5.68 -23.82 10.88
C GLY A 280 -6.18 -25.09 10.20
N GLN A 281 -6.64 -26.08 10.96
CA GLN A 281 -7.26 -27.27 10.35
C GLN A 281 -8.57 -26.93 9.63
N THR A 282 -9.32 -25.95 10.13
CA THR A 282 -10.56 -25.48 9.52
C THR A 282 -10.31 -24.74 8.21
N LEU A 283 -9.36 -23.81 8.23
CA LEU A 283 -8.91 -23.13 7.03
C LEU A 283 -8.38 -24.13 5.99
N ARG A 284 -7.63 -25.15 6.41
CA ARG A 284 -7.18 -26.23 5.52
C ARG A 284 -8.33 -26.94 4.82
N THR A 285 -9.40 -27.25 5.54
CA THR A 285 -10.59 -27.90 4.98
C THR A 285 -11.28 -26.99 3.97
N GLN A 286 -11.40 -25.69 4.27
CA GLN A 286 -11.97 -24.71 3.34
C GLN A 286 -11.11 -24.52 2.08
N MET A 287 -9.78 -24.55 2.21
CA MET A 287 -8.86 -24.48 1.06
C MET A 287 -8.98 -25.70 0.15
N LEU A 288 -9.17 -26.89 0.71
CA LEU A 288 -9.37 -28.13 -0.05
C LEU A 288 -10.75 -28.20 -0.71
N TRP A 289 -11.78 -27.73 -0.01
CA TRP A 289 -13.16 -27.76 -0.51
C TRP A 289 -13.81 -26.37 -0.47
N GLN A 290 -13.68 -25.67 -1.59
CA GLN A 290 -14.16 -24.30 -1.77
C GLN A 290 -15.66 -24.25 -2.13
N ASN A 291 -16.53 -24.60 -1.19
CA ASN A 291 -17.99 -24.52 -1.36
C ASN A 291 -18.58 -23.40 -0.50
N LYS A 292 -19.35 -22.48 -1.11
CA LYS A 292 -19.93 -21.31 -0.42
C LYS A 292 -20.90 -21.68 0.71
N THR A 293 -21.72 -22.71 0.54
CA THR A 293 -22.69 -23.15 1.56
C THR A 293 -21.97 -23.74 2.76
N ILE A 294 -21.00 -24.62 2.54
CA ILE A 294 -20.18 -25.23 3.59
C ILE A 294 -19.35 -24.16 4.29
N SER A 295 -18.69 -23.28 3.54
CA SER A 295 -17.92 -22.17 4.09
C SER A 295 -18.79 -21.32 5.02
N ARG A 296 -20.03 -20.97 4.63
CA ARG A 296 -20.95 -20.22 5.50
C ARG A 296 -21.25 -20.95 6.82
N TYR A 297 -21.50 -22.27 6.79
CA TYR A 297 -21.71 -23.05 8.02
C TYR A 297 -20.48 -23.09 8.90
N VAL A 298 -19.30 -23.34 8.31
CA VAL A 298 -18.02 -23.38 9.01
C VAL A 298 -17.70 -22.03 9.63
N THR A 299 -17.83 -20.94 8.87
CA THR A 299 -17.64 -19.57 9.35
C THR A 299 -18.62 -19.22 10.48
N ASN A 300 -19.90 -19.57 10.37
CA ASN A 300 -20.86 -19.34 11.44
C ASN A 300 -20.47 -20.08 12.73
N ALA A 301 -19.99 -21.32 12.61
CA ALA A 301 -19.47 -22.07 13.75
C ALA A 301 -18.21 -21.41 14.33
N GLU A 302 -17.26 -20.96 13.50
CA GLU A 302 -16.09 -20.19 13.95
C GLU A 302 -16.48 -18.90 14.68
N ARG A 303 -17.50 -18.19 14.18
CA ARG A 303 -18.04 -16.96 14.78
C ARG A 303 -18.67 -17.23 16.15
N ILE A 304 -19.50 -18.26 16.28
CA ILE A 304 -20.10 -18.68 17.57
C ILE A 304 -19.00 -19.03 18.60
N LEU A 305 -17.92 -19.66 18.13
CA LEU A 305 -16.78 -20.05 18.95
C LEU A 305 -15.81 -18.89 19.24
N GLY A 306 -15.95 -17.74 18.57
CA GLY A 306 -15.01 -16.62 18.65
C GLY A 306 -13.62 -16.93 18.07
N MET A 307 -13.52 -17.96 17.23
CA MET A 307 -12.26 -18.40 16.63
C MET A 307 -11.70 -17.42 15.61
N GLN A 308 -12.54 -16.53 15.06
CA GLN A 308 -12.14 -15.54 14.08
C GLN A 308 -11.11 -14.53 14.63
N SER A 309 -11.12 -14.31 15.95
CA SER A 309 -10.13 -13.47 16.67
C SER A 309 -8.73 -14.10 16.81
N PHE A 310 -8.55 -15.35 16.38
CA PHE A 310 -7.26 -16.04 16.43
C PHE A 310 -6.67 -16.23 15.02
N PRO A 311 -5.35 -16.13 14.86
CA PRO A 311 -4.69 -16.44 13.60
C PRO A 311 -4.93 -17.90 13.19
N SER A 312 -5.42 -18.13 11.97
CA SER A 312 -5.59 -19.47 11.40
C SER A 312 -4.32 -19.96 10.68
N GLY A 313 -3.36 -19.08 10.46
CA GLY A 313 -2.12 -19.35 9.74
C GLY A 313 -1.12 -18.22 9.92
N TYR A 314 -0.02 -18.31 9.19
CA TYR A 314 1.04 -17.32 9.15
C TYR A 314 1.46 -17.02 7.72
N TYR A 315 1.64 -15.74 7.42
CA TYR A 315 2.33 -15.32 6.21
C TYR A 315 3.81 -15.11 6.48
N TYR A 316 4.61 -15.41 5.46
CA TYR A 316 5.98 -14.94 5.38
C TYR A 316 5.98 -13.78 4.38
N ILE A 317 6.55 -12.65 4.78
CA ILE A 317 6.49 -11.40 4.00
C ILE A 317 7.87 -10.92 3.60
N GLU A 318 7.98 -10.32 2.42
CA GLU A 318 9.10 -9.45 2.06
C GLU A 318 8.83 -8.05 2.60
N ASP A 319 9.39 -7.74 3.77
CA ASP A 319 9.21 -6.50 4.50
C ASP A 319 10.21 -5.40 4.12
N LYS A 320 11.26 -5.75 3.38
CA LYS A 320 12.22 -4.77 2.86
C LYS A 320 11.61 -3.96 1.71
N PRO A 321 12.14 -2.74 1.47
CA PRO A 321 11.78 -1.97 0.28
C PRO A 321 12.05 -2.78 -0.99
N THR A 322 10.99 -3.26 -1.66
CA THR A 322 11.09 -4.05 -2.90
C THR A 322 9.85 -3.79 -3.75
N ASN A 323 10.03 -3.50 -5.04
CA ASN A 323 8.93 -3.38 -5.99
C ASN A 323 8.43 -4.77 -6.42
N LEU A 324 7.12 -4.88 -6.63
CA LEU A 324 6.45 -6.12 -7.00
C LEU A 324 5.75 -5.96 -8.35
N LEU A 325 5.90 -6.97 -9.21
CA LEU A 325 5.05 -7.19 -10.36
C LEU A 325 4.24 -8.46 -10.18
N GLY A 326 2.91 -8.33 -10.10
CA GLY A 326 1.96 -9.43 -10.01
C GLY A 326 1.28 -9.68 -11.34
N ILE A 327 1.15 -10.95 -11.74
CA ILE A 327 0.50 -11.36 -12.99
C ILE A 327 -0.65 -12.30 -12.69
N GLY A 328 -1.84 -11.88 -13.11
CA GLY A 328 -3.06 -12.67 -12.97
C GLY A 328 -4.18 -12.17 -13.87
N MET A 329 -4.68 -13.04 -14.74
CA MET A 329 -5.85 -12.74 -15.58
C MET A 329 -7.12 -12.54 -14.74
N THR A 330 -8.16 -11.94 -15.31
CA THR A 330 -9.47 -11.83 -14.63
C THR A 330 -9.97 -13.22 -14.22
N ARG A 331 -10.53 -13.33 -13.01
CA ARG A 331 -10.96 -14.61 -12.37
C ARG A 331 -9.83 -15.61 -12.03
N SER A 332 -8.57 -15.19 -12.06
CA SER A 332 -7.43 -16.00 -11.55
C SER A 332 -7.37 -16.10 -10.02
N GLY A 333 -8.12 -15.25 -9.30
CA GLY A 333 -8.06 -15.15 -7.84
C GLY A 333 -7.02 -14.17 -7.29
N LYS A 334 -6.33 -13.37 -8.14
CA LYS A 334 -5.34 -12.37 -7.69
C LYS A 334 -5.89 -11.40 -6.63
N GLY A 335 -7.12 -10.91 -6.80
CA GLY A 335 -7.76 -9.95 -5.90
C GLY A 335 -8.01 -10.55 -4.52
N GLU A 336 -8.59 -11.75 -4.50
CA GLU A 336 -8.98 -12.49 -3.29
C GLU A 336 -7.79 -13.08 -2.53
N GLY A 337 -6.74 -13.55 -3.21
CA GLY A 337 -5.63 -14.26 -2.59
C GLY A 337 -4.39 -13.40 -2.30
N GLN A 338 -4.12 -12.38 -3.12
CA GLN A 338 -2.87 -11.61 -3.06
C GLN A 338 -3.10 -10.14 -2.75
N ILE A 339 -3.90 -9.43 -3.56
CA ILE A 339 -4.07 -7.96 -3.44
C ILE A 339 -4.72 -7.61 -2.10
N THR A 340 -5.88 -8.20 -1.80
CA THR A 340 -6.59 -7.92 -0.54
C THR A 340 -5.78 -8.33 0.69
N THR A 341 -5.10 -9.47 0.61
CA THR A 341 -4.17 -9.94 1.64
C THR A 341 -3.03 -8.95 1.86
N THR A 342 -2.51 -8.34 0.79
CA THR A 342 -1.44 -7.33 0.87
C THR A 342 -1.94 -6.04 1.53
N ILE A 343 -3.16 -5.61 1.21
CA ILE A 343 -3.84 -4.50 1.87
C ILE A 343 -3.99 -4.77 3.38
N ASP A 344 -4.43 -5.97 3.76
CA ASP A 344 -4.56 -6.37 5.17
C ASP A 344 -3.21 -6.38 5.90
N ILE A 345 -2.20 -7.03 5.33
CA ILE A 345 -0.88 -7.17 5.93
C ILE A 345 -0.29 -5.79 6.21
N ASN A 346 -0.24 -4.91 5.20
CA ASN A 346 0.40 -3.61 5.32
C ASN A 346 -0.31 -2.70 6.33
N SER A 347 -1.64 -2.77 6.43
CA SER A 347 -2.40 -1.96 7.37
C SER A 347 -2.36 -2.47 8.83
N ARG A 348 -1.95 -3.74 9.09
CA ARG A 348 -1.72 -4.29 10.44
C ARG A 348 -0.30 -4.08 10.98
N ALA A 349 0.63 -3.68 10.13
CA ALA A 349 2.00 -3.39 10.54
C ALA A 349 2.00 -2.30 11.63
N GLU A 350 2.92 -2.36 12.58
CA GLU A 350 3.12 -1.29 13.57
C GLU A 350 3.56 0.01 12.87
N LEU A 351 4.43 -0.11 11.87
CA LEU A 351 4.83 0.99 10.99
C LEU A 351 3.98 0.92 9.72
N GLN A 352 2.81 1.55 9.81
CA GLN A 352 1.81 1.60 8.74
C GLN A 352 2.28 2.52 7.58
N PRO A 353 2.34 2.02 6.34
CA PRO A 353 2.57 2.87 5.18
C PRO A 353 1.29 3.64 4.82
N SER A 354 1.45 4.78 4.16
CA SER A 354 0.37 5.41 3.40
C SER A 354 0.15 4.64 2.10
N LEU A 355 -1.11 4.43 1.73
CA LEU A 355 -1.52 3.53 0.65
C LEU A 355 -2.14 4.29 -0.53
N VAL A 356 -1.76 3.92 -1.74
CA VAL A 356 -2.42 4.40 -2.98
C VAL A 356 -2.95 3.18 -3.70
N LEU A 357 -4.26 3.02 -3.74
CA LEU A 357 -4.93 1.80 -4.20
C LEU A 357 -5.60 2.05 -5.55
N GLY A 358 -5.13 1.38 -6.60
CA GLY A 358 -5.85 1.31 -7.86
C GLY A 358 -7.04 0.37 -7.71
N ASP A 359 -8.27 0.90 -7.84
CA ASP A 359 -9.50 0.14 -7.66
C ASP A 359 -10.53 0.51 -8.75
N PRO A 360 -10.34 0.04 -10.00
CA PRO A 360 -11.22 0.39 -11.11
C PRO A 360 -12.70 0.05 -10.89
N LYS A 361 -13.03 -0.79 -9.91
CA LYS A 361 -14.42 -1.20 -9.62
C LYS A 361 -14.98 -0.63 -8.32
N GLY A 362 -14.15 -0.02 -7.48
CA GLY A 362 -14.55 0.42 -6.14
C GLY A 362 -14.80 -0.72 -5.13
N GLU A 363 -14.53 -1.98 -5.50
CA GLU A 363 -14.81 -3.15 -4.67
C GLU A 363 -13.90 -3.20 -3.44
N HIS A 364 -12.63 -2.80 -3.61
CA HIS A 364 -11.68 -2.76 -2.50
C HIS A 364 -12.02 -1.62 -1.55
N TYR A 365 -12.38 -0.45 -2.08
CA TYR A 365 -12.83 0.70 -1.29
C TYR A 365 -14.01 0.34 -0.40
N GLN A 366 -15.09 -0.16 -1.00
CA GLN A 366 -16.30 -0.54 -0.27
C GLN A 366 -16.01 -1.60 0.79
N ALA A 367 -15.25 -2.64 0.43
CA ALA A 367 -15.02 -3.75 1.34
C ALA A 367 -14.05 -3.45 2.49
N SER A 368 -13.16 -2.44 2.35
CA SER A 368 -12.09 -2.19 3.32
C SER A 368 -12.20 -0.87 4.08
N TYR A 369 -13.12 0.02 3.71
CA TYR A 369 -13.32 1.33 4.34
C TYR A 369 -13.35 1.25 5.88
N LYS A 370 -14.28 0.46 6.42
CA LYS A 370 -14.47 0.31 7.88
C LYS A 370 -13.21 -0.18 8.57
N MET A 371 -12.53 -1.15 7.97
CA MET A 371 -11.31 -1.72 8.49
C MET A 371 -10.17 -0.69 8.52
N MET A 372 -10.01 0.09 7.45
CA MET A 372 -8.99 1.14 7.38
C MET A 372 -9.22 2.21 8.44
N ARG A 373 -10.48 2.68 8.59
CA ARG A 373 -10.86 3.63 9.63
C ARG A 373 -10.60 3.08 11.03
N GLN A 374 -10.96 1.82 11.31
CA GLN A 374 -10.67 1.16 12.59
C GLN A 374 -9.17 1.04 12.88
N ARG A 375 -8.34 0.88 11.84
CA ARG A 375 -6.87 0.84 11.94
C ARG A 375 -6.23 2.22 11.99
N GLY A 376 -7.02 3.29 12.03
CA GLY A 376 -6.56 4.67 12.22
C GLY A 376 -6.13 5.38 10.94
N TYR A 377 -6.47 4.85 9.76
CA TYR A 377 -6.23 5.53 8.49
C TYR A 377 -7.23 6.66 8.25
N GLU A 378 -6.74 7.72 7.62
CA GLU A 378 -7.57 8.66 6.88
C GLU A 378 -7.84 8.08 5.50
N VAL A 379 -9.12 8.02 5.10
CA VAL A 379 -9.57 7.22 3.94
C VAL A 379 -10.23 8.14 2.93
N ASP A 380 -9.55 8.35 1.81
CA ASP A 380 -9.98 9.19 0.70
C ASP A 380 -10.34 8.34 -0.53
N VAL A 381 -11.25 8.82 -1.37
CA VAL A 381 -11.59 8.18 -2.64
C VAL A 381 -11.64 9.22 -3.75
N LEU A 382 -10.87 8.99 -4.82
CA LEU A 382 -10.97 9.76 -6.07
C LEU A 382 -11.79 8.92 -7.05
N SER A 383 -13.08 9.23 -7.15
CA SER A 383 -14.05 8.48 -7.96
C SER A 383 -14.52 9.28 -9.16
N PHE A 384 -14.23 8.75 -10.35
CA PHE A 384 -14.80 9.22 -11.61
C PHE A 384 -16.02 8.41 -12.05
N GLN A 385 -16.37 7.35 -11.30
CA GLN A 385 -17.64 6.63 -11.48
C GLN A 385 -18.80 7.41 -10.89
N ASN A 386 -18.58 8.06 -9.74
CA ASN A 386 -19.57 8.88 -9.06
C ASN A 386 -18.88 10.09 -8.42
N MET A 387 -18.86 11.21 -9.14
CA MET A 387 -18.03 12.37 -8.78
C MET A 387 -18.56 13.09 -7.54
N ASP A 388 -19.88 13.16 -7.34
CA ASP A 388 -20.49 13.77 -6.14
C ASP A 388 -20.07 13.07 -4.83
N TRP A 389 -19.63 11.81 -4.91
CA TRP A 389 -19.06 11.03 -3.80
C TRP A 389 -17.58 10.73 -4.07
N SER A 390 -16.82 11.79 -4.32
CA SER A 390 -15.38 11.79 -4.49
C SER A 390 -14.74 12.89 -3.64
N MET A 391 -13.46 12.72 -3.32
CA MET A 391 -12.60 13.81 -2.90
C MET A 391 -12.47 14.84 -4.04
N SER A 392 -12.23 16.11 -3.69
CA SER A 392 -11.96 17.18 -4.66
C SER A 392 -10.47 17.25 -4.96
N TYR A 393 -10.11 17.39 -6.23
CA TYR A 393 -8.72 17.44 -6.66
C TYR A 393 -8.53 18.53 -7.71
N ASN A 394 -7.97 19.67 -7.30
CA ASN A 394 -7.58 20.73 -8.22
C ASN A 394 -6.15 20.47 -8.73
N PRO A 395 -5.94 20.18 -10.02
CA PRO A 395 -4.60 19.94 -10.57
C PRO A 395 -3.61 21.10 -10.35
N LEU A 396 -4.11 22.33 -10.19
CA LEU A 396 -3.31 23.53 -9.96
C LEU A 396 -2.98 23.77 -8.48
N ALA A 397 -3.46 22.94 -7.54
CA ALA A 397 -3.30 23.18 -6.10
C ALA A 397 -1.84 23.31 -5.64
N LEU A 398 -0.92 22.47 -6.16
CA LEU A 398 0.51 22.58 -5.86
C LEU A 398 1.10 23.89 -6.38
N ALA A 399 0.68 24.33 -7.57
CA ALA A 399 1.11 25.60 -8.13
C ALA A 399 0.59 26.79 -7.31
N ILE A 400 -0.67 26.73 -6.88
CA ILE A 400 -1.27 27.76 -6.01
C ILE A 400 -0.54 27.83 -4.67
N ALA A 401 -0.24 26.70 -4.03
CA ALA A 401 0.50 26.66 -2.78
C ALA A 401 1.92 27.24 -2.92
N ALA A 402 2.61 26.94 -4.03
CA ALA A 402 3.91 27.51 -4.35
C ALA A 402 3.83 29.03 -4.62
N ALA A 403 2.79 29.46 -5.35
CA ALA A 403 2.55 30.85 -5.71
C ALA A 403 2.29 31.72 -4.47
N LYS A 404 1.44 31.26 -3.53
CA LYS A 404 1.17 31.94 -2.25
C LYS A 404 2.44 32.18 -1.43
N LYS A 405 3.43 31.29 -1.54
CA LYS A 405 4.73 31.42 -0.88
C LYS A 405 5.74 32.28 -1.65
N GLY A 406 5.45 32.67 -2.89
CA GLY A 406 6.35 33.45 -3.75
C GLY A 406 7.36 32.59 -4.53
N TYR A 407 7.17 31.26 -4.60
CA TYR A 407 8.06 30.38 -5.36
C TYR A 407 7.70 30.39 -6.86
N TYR A 408 8.04 31.48 -7.55
CA TYR A 408 7.68 31.69 -8.96
C TYR A 408 8.16 30.56 -9.90
N GLU A 409 9.42 30.14 -9.81
CA GLU A 409 9.97 29.08 -10.68
C GLU A 409 9.29 27.72 -10.45
N LYS A 410 9.06 27.35 -9.19
CA LYS A 410 8.31 26.13 -8.84
C LYS A 410 6.87 26.22 -9.35
N THR A 411 6.24 27.38 -9.23
CA THR A 411 4.90 27.63 -9.75
C THR A 411 4.85 27.36 -11.25
N GLN A 412 5.80 27.87 -12.03
CA GLN A 412 5.88 27.59 -13.47
C GLN A 412 6.05 26.11 -13.78
N THR A 413 6.91 25.43 -13.02
CA THR A 413 7.15 23.99 -13.21
C THR A 413 5.87 23.20 -12.95
N TYR A 414 5.13 23.52 -11.88
CA TYR A 414 3.86 22.84 -11.58
C TYR A 414 2.76 23.14 -12.59
N VAL A 415 2.60 24.39 -13.03
CA VAL A 415 1.63 24.74 -14.09
C VAL A 415 1.98 24.04 -15.40
N ASN A 416 3.27 24.03 -15.80
CA ASN A 416 3.71 23.36 -17.01
C ASN A 416 3.50 21.84 -16.94
N ALA A 417 3.72 21.21 -15.79
CA ALA A 417 3.44 19.77 -15.61
C ALA A 417 1.96 19.43 -15.81
N VAL A 418 1.06 20.28 -15.30
CA VAL A 418 -0.40 20.15 -15.54
C VAL A 418 -0.69 20.31 -17.04
N ALA A 419 -0.13 21.34 -17.68
CA ALA A 419 -0.33 21.59 -19.11
C ALA A 419 0.16 20.41 -19.97
N GLU A 420 1.36 19.89 -19.72
CA GLU A 420 1.92 18.74 -20.44
C GLU A 420 1.09 17.47 -20.27
N SER A 421 0.43 17.30 -19.11
CA SER A 421 -0.47 16.18 -18.89
C SER A 421 -1.81 16.33 -19.62
N ILE A 422 -2.29 17.56 -19.81
CA ILE A 422 -3.50 17.85 -20.60
C ILE A 422 -3.20 17.72 -22.10
N PHE A 423 -1.98 18.11 -22.52
CA PHE A 423 -1.50 18.08 -23.90
C PHE A 423 -0.35 17.08 -24.09
N PRO A 424 -0.61 15.76 -23.93
CA PRO A 424 0.43 14.74 -23.96
C PRO A 424 1.04 14.59 -25.36
N LYS A 425 2.32 14.25 -25.43
CA LYS A 425 3.00 13.91 -26.69
C LYS A 425 2.43 12.60 -27.26
N GLN A 426 2.09 12.56 -28.55
CA GLN A 426 1.67 11.31 -29.20
C GLN A 426 2.78 10.26 -29.29
N LYS A 427 2.39 8.97 -29.25
CA LYS A 427 3.29 7.82 -29.38
C LYS A 427 3.95 7.83 -30.78
N GLY A 428 5.28 7.87 -30.81
CA GLY A 428 6.08 7.96 -32.05
C GLY A 428 6.69 9.34 -32.32
N GLY A 429 6.33 10.35 -31.51
CA GLY A 429 6.78 11.73 -31.65
C GLY A 429 5.93 12.49 -32.67
N GLU A 430 5.43 13.67 -32.28
CA GLU A 430 4.82 14.61 -33.22
C GLU A 430 5.93 15.27 -34.04
N LYS A 431 5.74 15.42 -35.36
CA LYS A 431 6.64 16.14 -36.24
C LYS A 431 5.89 17.24 -36.97
N GLY A 432 6.52 18.40 -37.15
CA GLY A 432 5.94 19.52 -37.90
C GLY A 432 4.83 20.25 -37.13
N ASN A 433 3.74 20.59 -37.81
CA ASN A 433 2.69 21.48 -37.31
C ASN A 433 2.00 20.99 -36.02
N ALA A 434 1.85 19.68 -35.84
CA ALA A 434 1.22 19.12 -34.63
C ALA A 434 2.02 19.45 -33.36
N GLU A 435 3.35 19.31 -33.42
CA GLU A 435 4.22 19.63 -32.28
C GLU A 435 4.20 21.14 -31.98
N TYR A 436 4.13 21.97 -33.03
CA TYR A 436 3.98 23.42 -32.90
C TYR A 436 2.67 23.77 -32.17
N PHE A 437 1.51 23.30 -32.66
CA PHE A 437 0.22 23.60 -32.03
C PHE A 437 0.14 23.09 -30.59
N ARG A 438 0.70 21.91 -30.30
CA ARG A 438 0.77 21.38 -28.94
C ARG A 438 1.61 22.26 -28.00
N LYS A 439 2.82 22.67 -28.43
CA LYS A 439 3.69 23.57 -27.65
C LYS A 439 3.04 24.94 -27.45
N SER A 440 2.45 25.52 -28.49
CA SER A 440 1.73 26.80 -28.39
C SER A 440 0.52 26.70 -27.46
N SER A 441 -0.21 25.57 -27.46
CA SER A 441 -1.34 25.34 -26.54
C SER A 441 -0.88 25.27 -25.08
N ILE A 442 0.26 24.62 -24.80
CA ILE A 442 0.87 24.58 -23.47
C ILE A 442 1.27 25.98 -23.02
N SER A 443 1.98 26.74 -23.86
CA SER A 443 2.38 28.10 -23.50
C SER A 443 1.17 29.02 -23.29
N LEU A 444 0.11 28.89 -24.09
CA LEU A 444 -1.11 29.68 -23.89
C LEU A 444 -1.83 29.31 -22.58
N PHE A 445 -1.90 28.01 -22.24
CA PHE A 445 -2.44 27.55 -20.96
C PHE A 445 -1.62 28.09 -19.78
N ASN A 446 -0.29 28.03 -19.88
CA ASN A 446 0.61 28.59 -18.87
C ASN A 446 0.39 30.10 -18.72
N ALA A 447 0.29 30.84 -19.83
CA ALA A 447 0.07 32.28 -19.84
C ALA A 447 -1.23 32.69 -19.13
N LEU A 448 -2.35 32.05 -19.48
CA LEU A 448 -3.65 32.33 -18.87
C LEU A 448 -3.69 31.94 -17.39
N THR A 449 -3.08 30.81 -17.03
CA THR A 449 -2.99 30.38 -15.63
C THR A 449 -2.16 31.37 -14.80
N MET A 450 -1.02 31.82 -15.31
CA MET A 450 -0.19 32.84 -14.65
C MET A 450 -0.89 34.20 -14.56
N ALA A 451 -1.67 34.57 -15.57
CA ALA A 451 -2.48 35.79 -15.54
C ALA A 451 -3.57 35.72 -14.45
N LEU A 452 -4.22 34.56 -14.27
CA LEU A 452 -5.18 34.35 -13.18
C LEU A 452 -4.50 34.37 -11.80
N MET A 453 -3.27 33.83 -11.69
CA MET A 453 -2.47 33.91 -10.46
C MET A 453 -2.09 35.35 -10.13
N ASP A 454 -1.70 36.15 -11.12
CA ASP A 454 -1.42 37.58 -10.93
C ASP A 454 -2.67 38.33 -10.46
N ARG A 455 -3.81 38.09 -11.13
CA ARG A 455 -5.11 38.66 -10.73
C ARG A 455 -5.41 38.34 -9.26
N ALA A 456 -5.31 37.07 -8.87
CA ALA A 456 -5.57 36.64 -7.50
C ALA A 456 -4.62 37.32 -6.51
N ASN A 457 -3.33 37.40 -6.83
CA ASN A 457 -2.33 38.03 -5.97
C ASN A 457 -2.55 39.54 -5.76
N GLU A 458 -3.05 40.26 -6.78
CA GLU A 458 -3.33 41.70 -6.69
C GLU A 458 -4.70 42.00 -6.04
N THR A 459 -5.73 41.22 -6.36
CA THR A 459 -7.09 41.43 -5.84
C THR A 459 -7.24 41.08 -4.36
N VAL A 460 -6.46 40.12 -3.85
CA VAL A 460 -6.37 39.86 -2.39
C VAL A 460 -5.86 41.07 -1.63
N GLN A 461 -4.92 41.82 -2.20
CA GLN A 461 -4.42 43.08 -1.61
C GLN A 461 -5.45 44.22 -1.67
N ASN A 462 -6.56 44.00 -2.37
CA ASN A 462 -7.69 44.89 -2.55
C ASN A 462 -9.01 44.32 -1.96
N GLY A 463 -8.91 43.34 -1.05
CA GLY A 463 -10.04 42.84 -0.26
C GLY A 463 -10.79 41.62 -0.80
N GLU A 464 -10.37 41.02 -1.94
CA GLU A 464 -10.95 39.75 -2.44
C GLU A 464 -10.27 38.55 -1.74
N GLU A 465 -10.73 38.17 -0.55
CA GLU A 465 -10.09 37.13 0.28
C GLU A 465 -10.02 35.75 -0.40
N ASP A 466 -11.02 35.42 -1.21
CA ASP A 466 -11.14 34.14 -1.89
C ASP A 466 -10.53 34.12 -3.31
N ALA A 467 -9.80 35.17 -3.72
CA ALA A 467 -9.32 35.27 -5.09
C ALA A 467 -8.43 34.08 -5.52
N TRP A 468 -7.68 33.49 -4.60
CA TRP A 468 -6.86 32.30 -4.89
C TRP A 468 -7.70 31.04 -5.21
N ASP A 469 -8.93 30.94 -4.69
CA ASP A 469 -9.84 29.83 -4.97
C ASP A 469 -10.38 29.88 -6.40
N THR A 470 -10.29 31.04 -7.07
CA THR A 470 -10.72 31.22 -8.46
C THR A 470 -9.71 30.69 -9.48
N ILE A 471 -8.52 30.22 -9.07
CA ILE A 471 -7.52 29.67 -9.99
C ILE A 471 -7.88 28.22 -10.31
N THR A 472 -8.66 28.06 -11.37
CA THR A 472 -9.20 26.75 -11.78
C THR A 472 -9.10 26.59 -13.30
N ILE A 473 -8.98 25.35 -13.77
CA ILE A 473 -8.98 25.05 -15.21
C ILE A 473 -10.27 25.52 -15.90
N PRO A 474 -11.48 25.37 -15.30
CA PRO A 474 -12.70 25.96 -15.83
C PRO A 474 -12.60 27.47 -16.08
N ASN A 475 -11.98 28.24 -15.17
CA ASN A 475 -11.79 29.68 -15.37
C ASN A 475 -10.78 29.98 -16.47
N VAL A 476 -9.71 29.20 -16.60
CA VAL A 476 -8.78 29.28 -17.75
C VAL A 476 -9.53 29.05 -19.07
N ALA A 477 -10.41 28.05 -19.11
CA ALA A 477 -11.20 27.73 -20.29
C ALA A 477 -12.21 28.83 -20.63
N LYS A 478 -12.92 29.39 -19.64
CA LYS A 478 -13.82 30.54 -19.81
C LYS A 478 -13.07 31.77 -20.34
N PHE A 479 -11.89 32.08 -19.78
CA PHE A 479 -11.04 33.17 -20.25
C PHE A 479 -10.66 33.01 -21.72
N LEU A 480 -10.24 31.80 -22.12
CA LEU A 480 -9.92 31.50 -23.52
C LEU A 480 -11.15 31.60 -24.43
N ALA A 481 -12.30 31.06 -24.00
CA ALA A 481 -13.52 31.06 -24.79
C ALA A 481 -14.01 32.48 -25.08
N THR A 482 -14.11 33.33 -24.06
CA THR A 482 -14.62 34.70 -24.21
C THR A 482 -13.61 35.62 -24.90
N MET A 483 -12.38 35.71 -24.39
CA MET A 483 -11.40 36.67 -24.91
C MET A 483 -10.70 36.19 -26.19
N GLY A 484 -10.71 34.89 -26.47
CA GLY A 484 -10.12 34.31 -27.67
C GLY A 484 -11.01 34.45 -28.91
N SER A 485 -12.34 34.49 -28.76
CA SER A 485 -13.28 34.64 -29.87
C SER A 485 -13.66 36.09 -30.18
N GLU A 486 -13.51 37.00 -29.22
CA GLU A 486 -13.89 38.41 -29.38
C GLU A 486 -12.72 39.25 -29.90
N GLU A 487 -13.02 40.18 -30.81
CA GLU A 487 -12.05 41.08 -31.42
C GLU A 487 -12.43 42.54 -31.17
N VAL A 488 -11.42 43.40 -31.04
CA VAL A 488 -11.56 44.84 -30.86
C VAL A 488 -10.64 45.58 -31.82
N PHE A 489 -11.04 46.79 -32.23
CA PHE A 489 -10.18 47.68 -32.99
C PHE A 489 -9.31 48.47 -32.02
N VAL A 490 -8.01 48.53 -32.30
CA VAL A 490 -7.04 49.31 -31.52
C VAL A 490 -6.29 50.30 -32.40
N ASP A 491 -6.05 51.50 -31.89
CA ASP A 491 -5.26 52.53 -32.57
C ASP A 491 -3.74 52.28 -32.48
N GLY A 492 -2.95 53.20 -33.02
CA GLY A 492 -1.47 53.13 -32.97
C GLY A 492 -0.87 53.23 -31.56
N ALA A 493 -1.64 53.71 -30.57
CA ALA A 493 -1.25 53.73 -29.15
C ALA A 493 -1.71 52.48 -28.39
N GLY A 494 -2.51 51.61 -29.01
CA GLY A 494 -3.06 50.40 -28.41
C GLY A 494 -4.33 50.65 -27.58
N GLU A 495 -5.00 51.78 -27.79
CA GLU A 495 -6.29 52.09 -27.17
C GLU A 495 -7.45 51.53 -27.98
N ILE A 496 -8.50 51.09 -27.29
CA ILE A 496 -9.67 50.49 -27.92
C ILE A 496 -10.53 51.58 -28.57
N VAL A 497 -10.84 51.42 -29.85
CA VAL A 497 -11.72 52.31 -30.62
C VAL A 497 -13.01 51.56 -30.94
N GLU A 498 -14.11 51.94 -30.31
CA GLU A 498 -15.40 51.26 -30.51
C GLU A 498 -15.96 51.46 -31.93
N ASN A 499 -15.79 52.65 -32.51
CA ASN A 499 -16.29 53.01 -33.84
C ASN A 499 -15.21 53.75 -34.66
N PRO A 500 -14.31 53.03 -35.34
CA PRO A 500 -13.27 53.66 -36.14
C PRO A 500 -13.86 54.38 -37.35
N SER A 501 -13.50 55.65 -37.54
CA SER A 501 -13.83 56.41 -38.75
C SER A 501 -12.97 55.94 -39.94
N ARG A 502 -13.45 56.09 -41.18
CA ARG A 502 -12.78 55.56 -42.41
C ARG A 502 -11.35 56.08 -42.62
N GLU A 503 -10.97 57.15 -41.96
CA GLU A 503 -9.66 57.81 -42.07
C GLU A 503 -8.69 57.41 -40.94
N GLN A 504 -9.19 56.74 -39.89
CA GLN A 504 -8.41 56.39 -38.70
C GLN A 504 -7.68 55.06 -38.90
N GLN A 505 -6.35 55.04 -38.79
CA GLN A 505 -5.57 53.82 -38.89
C GLN A 505 -5.74 52.99 -37.61
N VAL A 506 -6.59 51.96 -37.69
CA VAL A 506 -6.81 50.99 -36.61
C VAL A 506 -6.42 49.58 -37.05
N SER A 507 -5.94 48.79 -36.10
CA SER A 507 -5.65 47.36 -36.27
C SER A 507 -6.66 46.53 -35.52
N LYS A 508 -7.09 45.41 -36.11
CA LYS A 508 -8.01 44.47 -35.45
C LYS A 508 -7.19 43.47 -34.64
N LYS A 509 -7.48 43.34 -33.35
CA LYS A 509 -6.80 42.38 -32.46
C LYS A 509 -7.82 41.60 -31.63
N SER A 510 -7.48 40.36 -31.29
CA SER A 510 -8.26 39.57 -30.33
C SER A 510 -8.20 40.22 -28.94
N LYS A 511 -9.29 40.13 -28.16
CA LYS A 511 -9.34 40.68 -26.79
C LYS A 511 -8.27 40.08 -25.90
N ILE A 512 -7.95 38.79 -26.05
CA ILE A 512 -6.86 38.15 -25.30
C ILE A 512 -5.50 38.79 -25.61
N THR A 513 -5.19 39.13 -26.87
CA THR A 513 -3.96 39.86 -27.21
C THR A 513 -3.94 41.23 -26.53
N VAL A 514 -5.06 41.95 -26.55
CA VAL A 514 -5.18 43.26 -25.90
C VAL A 514 -5.04 43.15 -24.38
N TYR A 515 -5.58 42.09 -23.76
CA TYR A 515 -5.41 41.81 -22.33
C TYR A 515 -3.92 41.70 -21.94
N PHE A 516 -3.15 40.89 -22.68
CA PHE A 516 -1.72 40.74 -22.41
C PHE A 516 -0.91 41.99 -22.77
N ASP A 517 -1.29 42.75 -23.81
CA ASP A 517 -0.70 44.05 -24.10
C ASP A 517 -0.87 45.03 -22.91
N ASN A 518 -2.07 45.07 -22.30
CA ASN A 518 -2.33 45.86 -21.10
C ASN A 518 -1.53 45.37 -19.88
N LEU A 519 -1.51 44.05 -19.67
CA LEU A 519 -0.76 43.42 -18.59
C LEU A 519 0.75 43.75 -18.69
N ARG A 520 1.30 43.79 -19.91
CA ARG A 520 2.69 44.22 -20.16
C ARG A 520 2.90 45.69 -19.83
N GLN A 521 2.00 46.58 -20.24
CA GLN A 521 2.10 48.02 -19.94
C GLN A 521 2.02 48.29 -18.43
N VAL A 522 1.09 47.63 -17.73
CA VAL A 522 1.01 47.67 -16.27
C VAL A 522 2.33 47.21 -15.65
N ASN A 523 2.90 46.11 -16.14
CA ASN A 523 4.15 45.57 -15.60
C ASN A 523 5.37 46.50 -15.77
N GLN A 524 5.36 47.39 -16.77
CA GLN A 524 6.40 48.43 -16.92
C GLN A 524 6.32 49.51 -15.84
N LYS A 525 5.12 49.76 -15.29
CA LYS A 525 4.88 50.75 -14.23
C LYS A 525 4.97 50.12 -12.83
N GLN A 526 4.34 48.94 -12.67
CA GLN A 526 4.29 48.17 -11.44
C GLN A 526 4.67 46.72 -11.71
N PHE A 527 5.95 46.42 -11.45
CA PHE A 527 6.50 45.10 -11.71
C PHE A 527 5.87 44.01 -10.84
N SER A 528 5.42 42.93 -11.48
CA SER A 528 5.08 41.64 -10.87
C SER A 528 5.77 40.53 -11.65
N LYS A 529 6.33 39.57 -10.91
CA LYS A 529 6.97 38.41 -11.53
C LYS A 529 5.94 37.53 -12.24
N PHE A 530 4.72 37.39 -11.70
CA PHE A 530 3.63 36.67 -12.37
C PHE A 530 3.26 37.33 -13.70
N ARG A 531 3.14 38.67 -13.75
CA ARG A 531 2.88 39.40 -15.00
C ARG A 531 3.96 39.15 -16.06
N GLN A 532 5.23 39.24 -15.65
CA GLN A 532 6.35 38.98 -16.55
C GLN A 532 6.29 37.56 -17.13
N MET A 533 6.00 36.56 -16.29
CA MET A 533 5.92 35.17 -16.73
C MET A 533 4.73 34.92 -17.67
N ALA A 534 3.58 35.52 -17.35
CA ALA A 534 2.39 35.46 -18.18
C ALA A 534 2.64 36.06 -19.58
N ASP A 535 3.27 37.24 -19.68
CA ASP A 535 3.63 37.87 -20.96
C ASP A 535 4.63 37.02 -21.77
N ILE A 536 5.66 36.46 -21.13
CA ILE A 536 6.65 35.61 -21.81
C ILE A 536 6.00 34.37 -22.44
N GLU A 537 5.16 33.66 -21.67
CA GLU A 537 4.45 32.47 -22.16
C GLU A 537 3.43 32.82 -23.24
N PHE A 538 2.73 33.96 -23.10
CA PHE A 538 1.78 34.41 -24.11
C PHE A 538 2.50 34.67 -25.44
N ARG A 539 3.61 35.40 -25.41
CA ARG A 539 4.44 35.66 -26.60
C ARG A 539 4.98 34.37 -27.21
N ALA A 540 5.34 33.38 -26.39
CA ALA A 540 5.74 32.06 -26.86
C ALA A 540 4.62 31.32 -27.62
N SER A 541 3.36 31.53 -27.23
CA SER A 541 2.21 31.01 -27.97
C SER A 541 1.83 31.83 -29.21
N ASP A 542 2.14 33.14 -29.22
CA ASP A 542 1.68 34.13 -30.20
C ASP A 542 2.60 34.31 -31.43
N PHE A 543 3.58 33.43 -31.64
CA PHE A 543 4.57 33.54 -32.74
C PHE A 543 4.02 33.23 -34.16
N GLY A 544 2.69 33.09 -34.34
CA GLY A 544 2.03 32.81 -35.63
C GLY A 544 1.22 34.00 -36.18
N GLY A 545 0.94 34.01 -37.49
CA GLY A 545 -0.03 34.96 -38.09
C GLY A 545 -1.45 34.72 -37.59
N ASP A 546 -2.37 35.65 -37.85
CA ASP A 546 -3.72 35.64 -37.25
C ASP A 546 -4.52 34.34 -37.50
N GLU A 547 -4.38 33.73 -38.69
CA GLU A 547 -4.99 32.43 -39.01
C GLU A 547 -4.44 31.28 -38.13
N THR A 548 -3.16 31.34 -37.76
CA THR A 548 -2.51 30.35 -36.89
C THR A 548 -2.97 30.47 -35.44
N LYS A 549 -3.33 31.68 -34.98
CA LYS A 549 -3.78 31.94 -33.60
C LYS A 549 -5.11 31.24 -33.30
N GLY A 550 -6.08 31.32 -34.21
CA GLY A 550 -7.35 30.62 -34.08
C GLY A 550 -7.19 29.10 -33.95
N ASN A 551 -6.24 28.51 -34.71
CA ASN A 551 -5.91 27.09 -34.62
C ASN A 551 -5.29 26.70 -33.28
N VAL A 552 -4.42 27.55 -32.71
CA VAL A 552 -3.87 27.34 -31.35
C VAL A 552 -4.97 27.40 -30.30
N TYR A 553 -5.90 28.36 -30.39
CA TYR A 553 -7.01 28.47 -29.43
C TYR A 553 -7.94 27.26 -29.48
N SER A 554 -8.27 26.79 -30.68
CA SER A 554 -9.07 25.58 -30.89
C SER A 554 -8.37 24.33 -30.37
N SER A 555 -7.06 24.20 -30.64
CA SER A 555 -6.22 23.11 -30.12
C SER A 555 -6.19 23.10 -28.59
N MET A 556 -5.99 24.26 -27.96
CA MET A 556 -6.00 24.38 -26.50
C MET A 556 -7.38 24.04 -25.92
N MET A 557 -8.46 24.57 -26.51
CA MET A 557 -9.83 24.31 -26.06
C MET A 557 -10.15 22.81 -26.10
N THR A 558 -9.72 22.11 -27.15
CA THR A 558 -9.91 20.65 -27.28
C THR A 558 -9.33 19.88 -26.09
N GLY A 559 -8.17 20.29 -25.57
CA GLY A 559 -7.54 19.65 -24.41
C GLY A 559 -8.22 19.94 -23.08
N ILE A 560 -8.78 21.15 -22.90
CA ILE A 560 -9.41 21.56 -21.63
C ILE A 560 -10.93 21.40 -21.60
N ASN A 561 -11.56 21.04 -22.73
CA ASN A 561 -13.02 20.91 -22.83
C ASN A 561 -13.63 19.93 -21.81
N LEU A 562 -12.89 18.89 -21.42
CA LEU A 562 -13.30 17.95 -20.37
C LEU A 562 -13.62 18.65 -19.04
N PHE A 563 -12.85 19.69 -18.71
CA PHE A 563 -12.98 20.45 -17.47
C PHE A 563 -14.14 21.45 -17.51
N LEU A 564 -14.82 21.63 -18.65
CA LEU A 564 -16.04 22.42 -18.74
C LEU A 564 -17.31 21.61 -18.41
N GLN A 565 -17.22 20.27 -18.37
CA GLN A 565 -18.34 19.43 -17.93
C GLN A 565 -18.61 19.68 -16.44
N ASP A 566 -19.87 19.99 -16.07
CA ASP A 566 -20.24 20.47 -14.72
C ASP A 566 -19.64 19.64 -13.57
N ASN A 567 -19.79 18.30 -13.60
CA ASN A 567 -19.26 17.42 -12.55
C ASN A 567 -17.71 17.45 -12.46
N VAL A 568 -17.03 17.48 -13.61
CA VAL A 568 -15.55 17.55 -13.66
C VAL A 568 -15.07 18.93 -13.21
N ALA A 569 -15.75 19.99 -13.67
CA ALA A 569 -15.47 21.36 -13.32
C ALA A 569 -15.57 21.56 -11.79
N LYS A 570 -16.65 21.07 -11.17
CA LYS A 570 -16.84 21.11 -9.72
C LYS A 570 -15.72 20.36 -8.98
N LEU A 571 -15.51 19.08 -9.33
CA LEU A 571 -14.49 18.22 -8.71
C LEU A 571 -13.08 18.82 -8.78
N THR A 572 -12.75 19.48 -9.90
CA THR A 572 -11.41 20.04 -10.15
C THR A 572 -11.26 21.51 -9.76
N SER A 573 -12.31 22.15 -9.26
CA SER A 573 -12.26 23.54 -8.78
C SER A 573 -11.95 23.68 -7.29
N LYS A 574 -12.15 22.62 -6.51
CA LYS A 574 -11.77 22.58 -5.09
C LYS A 574 -10.69 21.51 -4.86
N ASN A 575 -10.00 21.61 -3.73
CA ASN A 575 -8.98 20.65 -3.34
C ASN A 575 -9.19 20.21 -1.89
N SER A 576 -9.36 18.91 -1.66
CA SER A 576 -9.57 18.35 -0.32
C SER A 576 -8.38 17.54 0.20
N ILE A 577 -7.27 17.51 -0.54
CA ILE A 577 -6.13 16.66 -0.22
C ILE A 577 -4.80 17.41 -0.29
N ASP A 578 -3.98 17.24 0.75
CA ASP A 578 -2.58 17.67 0.74
C ASP A 578 -1.69 16.49 0.28
N LEU A 579 -1.17 16.57 -0.93
CA LEU A 579 -0.37 15.50 -1.53
C LEU A 579 0.93 15.23 -0.75
N GLU A 580 1.53 16.26 -0.14
CA GLU A 580 2.79 16.12 0.61
C GLU A 580 2.58 15.41 1.96
N SER A 581 1.35 15.45 2.51
CA SER A 581 1.01 14.78 3.77
C SER A 581 1.00 13.24 3.69
N PHE A 582 1.07 12.65 2.48
CA PHE A 582 1.17 11.19 2.33
C PHE A 582 2.45 10.61 2.92
N ALA A 583 3.61 11.20 2.59
CA ALA A 583 4.87 10.81 3.20
C ALA A 583 5.22 11.65 4.43
N PHE A 584 4.74 12.90 4.49
CA PHE A 584 5.15 13.88 5.48
C PHE A 584 3.94 14.49 6.19
N PRO A 585 3.25 13.74 7.06
CA PRO A 585 2.02 14.21 7.72
C PRO A 585 2.27 15.31 8.76
N ARG A 586 3.53 15.62 9.09
CA ARG A 586 3.91 16.66 10.05
C ARG A 586 5.00 17.53 9.47
N ARG A 587 4.68 18.79 9.22
CA ARG A 587 5.56 19.73 8.52
C ARG A 587 5.43 21.10 9.15
N LEU A 588 6.59 21.70 9.38
CA LEU A 588 6.71 23.06 9.86
C LEU A 588 7.24 23.93 8.71
N SER A 589 6.54 25.01 8.40
CA SER A 589 7.00 26.06 7.49
C SER A 589 6.96 27.40 8.24
N VAL A 590 8.09 28.09 8.32
CA VAL A 590 8.20 29.38 9.02
C VAL A 590 8.84 30.41 8.10
N LYS A 591 8.17 31.54 7.90
CA LYS A 591 8.71 32.67 7.13
C LYS A 591 9.46 33.63 8.04
N PHE A 592 10.76 33.82 7.80
CA PHE A 592 11.55 34.81 8.53
C PHE A 592 11.68 36.11 7.75
N ARG A 593 11.52 37.25 8.42
CA ARG A 593 11.60 38.58 7.82
C ARG A 593 12.61 39.43 8.59
N SER A 594 13.49 40.14 7.89
CA SER A 594 14.41 41.11 8.52
C SER A 594 13.81 42.52 8.65
N SER A 595 12.70 42.78 7.95
CA SER A 595 11.97 44.05 8.01
C SER A 595 10.52 43.86 7.57
N THR A 596 9.65 44.79 7.96
CA THR A 596 8.29 44.94 7.42
C THR A 596 8.30 45.43 5.97
N ASN A 597 9.37 46.12 5.54
CA ASN A 597 9.52 46.54 4.14
C ASN A 597 10.06 45.38 3.29
N SER A 598 9.23 44.89 2.37
CA SER A 598 9.54 43.78 1.46
C SER A 598 10.67 44.08 0.46
N GLN A 599 11.00 45.35 0.23
CA GLN A 599 12.09 45.77 -0.65
C GLN A 599 13.47 45.65 0.00
N LEU A 600 13.53 45.56 1.34
CA LEU A 600 14.78 45.38 2.05
C LEU A 600 15.26 43.94 1.95
N LYS A 601 16.58 43.78 1.84
CA LYS A 601 17.21 42.46 1.76
C LYS A 601 16.92 41.67 3.04
N ASN A 602 16.28 40.52 2.88
CA ASN A 602 16.08 39.58 3.97
C ASN A 602 17.41 38.87 4.31
N GLU A 603 17.94 39.12 5.51
CA GLU A 603 19.21 38.60 5.99
C GLU A 603 19.15 37.13 6.39
N PHE A 604 17.96 36.57 6.60
CA PHE A 604 17.75 35.15 6.94
C PHE A 604 17.85 34.22 5.72
N LYS A 605 17.74 34.76 4.49
CA LYS A 605 17.85 33.98 3.26
C LYS A 605 19.17 33.21 3.20
N HIS A 606 19.10 31.93 2.80
CA HIS A 606 20.25 31.02 2.70
C HIS A 606 21.03 30.78 4.01
N LYS A 607 20.44 31.11 5.17
CA LYS A 607 21.05 30.83 6.47
C LYS A 607 20.71 29.43 6.95
N THR A 608 21.51 28.94 7.88
CA THR A 608 21.31 27.63 8.51
C THR A 608 20.76 27.84 9.92
N ALA A 609 19.64 27.20 10.25
CA ALA A 609 19.07 27.21 11.59
C ALA A 609 19.13 25.80 12.21
N LYS A 610 19.04 25.73 13.53
CA LYS A 610 18.86 24.51 14.31
C LYS A 610 17.45 24.49 14.87
N VAL A 611 16.70 23.46 14.52
CA VAL A 611 15.34 23.22 15.02
C VAL A 611 15.44 22.29 16.22
N THR A 612 14.86 22.70 17.35
CA THR A 612 14.70 21.87 18.54
C THR A 612 13.23 21.85 18.94
N ILE A 613 12.67 20.66 19.14
CA ILE A 613 11.28 20.48 19.57
C ILE A 613 11.31 19.76 20.91
N THR A 614 10.77 20.41 21.94
CA THR A 614 10.70 19.87 23.30
C THR A 614 9.25 19.72 23.75
N GLY A 615 8.98 18.73 24.59
CA GLY A 615 7.66 18.54 25.17
C GLY A 615 7.73 17.78 26.49
N LEU A 616 6.63 17.78 27.23
CA LEU A 616 6.54 17.07 28.51
C LEU A 616 6.10 15.63 28.28
N LYS A 617 6.82 14.66 28.87
CA LYS A 617 6.45 13.25 28.86
C LYS A 617 6.27 12.75 30.28
N LYS A 618 5.12 12.11 30.54
CA LYS A 618 4.83 11.45 31.82
C LYS A 618 5.70 10.20 31.99
N TRP A 619 6.48 10.16 33.06
CA TRP A 619 7.29 9.03 33.49
C TRP A 619 6.84 8.57 34.87
N GLY A 620 5.84 7.68 34.92
CA GLY A 620 5.19 7.30 36.18
C GLY A 620 4.42 8.48 36.77
N LYS A 621 4.86 8.99 37.92
CA LYS A 621 4.27 10.17 38.59
C LYS A 621 5.00 11.49 38.31
N VAL A 622 6.14 11.45 37.61
CA VAL A 622 6.97 12.65 37.35
C VAL A 622 6.85 13.02 35.87
N GLU A 623 6.69 14.31 35.58
CA GLU A 623 6.78 14.84 34.22
C GLU A 623 8.22 15.28 33.93
N LYS A 624 8.80 14.78 32.84
CA LYS A 624 10.15 15.14 32.40
C LYS A 624 10.07 15.79 31.03
N GLN A 625 10.83 16.87 30.84
CA GLN A 625 11.03 17.47 29.53
C GLN A 625 11.88 16.54 28.66
N VAL A 626 11.41 16.29 27.44
CA VAL A 626 12.07 15.42 26.46
C VAL A 626 12.25 16.21 25.16
N ASP A 627 13.46 16.14 24.60
CA ASP A 627 13.76 16.62 23.26
C ASP A 627 13.27 15.57 22.26
N TYR A 628 12.20 15.88 21.51
CA TYR A 628 11.70 15.04 20.43
C TYR A 628 12.53 15.21 19.16
N VAL A 629 12.98 16.46 18.92
CA VAL A 629 13.94 16.81 17.89
C VAL A 629 15.02 17.64 18.55
N LYS A 630 16.30 17.25 18.40
CA LYS A 630 17.42 17.90 19.07
C LYS A 630 18.38 18.52 18.07
N GLN A 631 18.39 19.86 18.00
CA GLN A 631 19.31 20.64 17.17
C GLN A 631 19.42 20.14 15.72
N ALA A 632 18.28 19.78 15.11
CA ALA A 632 18.23 19.35 13.72
C ALA A 632 18.57 20.53 12.80
N THR A 633 19.54 20.35 11.93
CA THR A 633 19.96 21.40 11.00
C THR A 633 18.93 21.56 9.88
N ALA A 634 18.42 22.77 9.70
CA ALA A 634 17.53 23.16 8.60
C ALA A 634 18.09 24.36 7.85
N LEU A 635 17.81 24.43 6.55
CA LEU A 635 18.21 25.55 5.70
C LEU A 635 17.01 26.45 5.45
N ILE A 636 17.28 27.76 5.38
CA ILE A 636 16.32 28.74 4.90
C ILE A 636 16.57 28.93 3.41
N ASP A 637 15.49 28.88 2.65
CA ASP A 637 15.56 29.00 1.21
C ASP A 637 15.76 30.45 0.72
N GLY A 638 15.73 30.62 -0.60
CA GLY A 638 15.87 31.93 -1.24
C GLY A 638 14.68 32.87 -1.02
N GLU A 639 13.53 32.36 -0.57
CA GLU A 639 12.35 33.18 -0.28
C GLU A 639 12.23 33.52 1.22
N GLY A 640 13.09 32.95 2.06
CA GLY A 640 13.11 33.22 3.50
C GLY A 640 12.28 32.24 4.33
N TYR A 641 11.87 31.11 3.75
CA TYR A 641 11.17 30.06 4.48
C TYR A 641 12.13 29.00 5.01
N LEU A 642 11.90 28.61 6.25
CA LEU A 642 12.39 27.35 6.82
C LEU A 642 11.29 26.32 6.67
N THR A 643 11.54 25.25 5.92
CA THR A 643 10.64 24.09 5.85
C THR A 643 11.33 22.88 6.49
N TYR A 644 10.66 22.24 7.45
CA TYR A 644 11.19 21.12 8.20
C TYR A 644 10.12 20.03 8.39
N ALA A 645 10.43 18.80 7.97
CA ALA A 645 9.58 17.65 8.19
C ALA A 645 9.85 17.00 9.55
N ILE A 646 8.79 16.75 10.33
CA ILE A 646 8.88 16.24 11.69
C ILE A 646 8.60 14.73 11.71
N GLU A 647 9.64 13.94 11.97
CA GLU A 647 9.57 12.48 12.05
C GLU A 647 8.86 11.93 13.31
N PRO A 648 9.12 12.42 14.53
CA PRO A 648 8.47 11.85 15.72
C PRO A 648 7.03 12.33 15.90
N LYS A 649 6.20 11.49 16.53
CA LYS A 649 4.89 11.93 17.07
C LYS A 649 5.11 12.85 18.26
N LEU A 650 4.50 14.02 18.23
CA LEU A 650 4.63 15.04 19.27
C LEU A 650 3.51 14.90 20.32
N PRO A 651 3.76 15.33 21.58
CA PRO A 651 2.74 15.37 22.62
C PRO A 651 1.69 16.46 22.34
N ASP A 652 0.68 16.58 23.20
CA ASP A 652 -0.42 17.54 22.99
C ASP A 652 0.05 18.99 23.13
N GLN A 653 1.06 19.26 23.96
CA GLN A 653 1.71 20.56 24.09
C GLN A 653 3.22 20.41 23.89
N PHE A 654 3.80 21.23 23.03
CA PHE A 654 5.22 21.24 22.73
C PHE A 654 5.73 22.64 22.39
N THR A 655 7.03 22.84 22.55
CA THR A 655 7.70 24.10 22.24
C THR A 655 8.73 23.87 21.15
N ILE A 656 8.68 24.70 20.12
CA ILE A 656 9.63 24.72 19.02
C ILE A 656 10.59 25.89 19.24
N THR A 657 11.89 25.61 19.12
CA THR A 657 12.96 26.60 19.18
C THR A 657 13.76 26.55 17.88
N ILE A 658 13.91 27.71 17.24
CA ILE A 658 14.71 27.90 16.02
C ILE A 658 15.89 28.79 16.38
N ASP A 659 17.09 28.20 16.37
CA ASP A 659 18.34 28.83 16.78
C ASP A 659 19.27 29.02 15.56
N PHE A 660 19.69 30.26 15.31
CA PHE A 660 20.58 30.61 14.20
C PHE A 660 22.08 30.52 14.53
N ASN A 661 22.43 30.07 15.73
CA ASN A 661 23.82 29.89 16.13
C ASN A 661 24.43 28.64 15.48
N HIS A 662 24.85 28.81 14.22
CA HIS A 662 25.48 27.79 13.41
C HIS A 662 26.80 28.27 12.77
N LYS A 663 27.81 27.40 12.70
CA LYS A 663 29.15 27.75 12.19
C LYS A 663 29.12 28.32 10.77
N LYS A 664 28.22 27.80 9.90
CA LYS A 664 28.06 28.28 8.52
C LYS A 664 27.53 29.71 8.41
N ASN A 665 26.92 30.25 9.46
CA ASN A 665 26.40 31.62 9.45
C ASN A 665 27.49 32.67 9.70
N GLY A 666 28.75 32.27 9.97
CA GLY A 666 29.86 33.21 10.08
C GLY A 666 29.64 34.30 11.14
N LYS A 667 29.86 35.57 10.77
CA LYS A 667 29.59 36.76 11.60
C LYS A 667 28.27 37.45 11.21
N SER A 668 27.29 36.69 10.69
CA SER A 668 26.01 37.26 10.27
C SER A 668 25.27 37.87 11.46
N PRO A 669 24.62 39.04 11.32
CA PRO A 669 23.84 39.68 12.38
C PRO A 669 22.69 38.82 12.92
N VAL A 670 22.15 37.91 12.10
CA VAL A 670 21.10 36.97 12.50
C VAL A 670 21.60 35.80 13.35
N ARG A 671 22.92 35.64 13.56
CA ARG A 671 23.49 34.45 14.21
C ARG A 671 23.06 34.27 15.66
N ASP A 672 22.89 35.38 16.38
CA ASP A 672 22.55 35.37 17.80
C ASP A 672 21.04 35.34 18.04
N GLN A 673 20.24 35.27 16.97
CA GLN A 673 18.78 35.29 17.06
C GLN A 673 18.22 33.90 17.33
N VAL A 674 17.26 33.85 18.26
CA VAL A 674 16.53 32.65 18.64
C VAL A 674 15.04 32.95 18.67
N PHE A 675 14.26 32.15 17.96
CA PHE A 675 12.80 32.25 17.93
C PHE A 675 12.20 31.05 18.65
N GLN A 676 11.19 31.31 19.48
CA GLN A 676 10.48 30.28 20.23
C GLN A 676 8.97 30.45 20.09
N PHE A 677 8.27 29.34 19.91
CA PHE A 677 6.81 29.32 19.89
C PHE A 677 6.29 28.02 20.50
N SER A 678 5.18 28.12 21.22
CA SER A 678 4.45 26.97 21.76
C SER A 678 3.36 26.55 20.80
N ALA A 679 3.15 25.25 20.68
CA ALA A 679 2.08 24.67 19.90
C ALA A 679 1.26 23.70 20.75
N GLU A 680 -0.07 23.77 20.60
CA GLU A 680 -1.04 22.95 21.32
C GLU A 680 -2.01 22.27 20.34
N LYS A 681 -2.24 20.97 20.53
CA LYS A 681 -3.24 20.21 19.79
C LYS A 681 -4.64 20.57 20.28
N VAL A 682 -5.44 21.19 19.43
CA VAL A 682 -6.84 21.51 19.72
C VAL A 682 -7.73 20.44 19.10
N TYR A 683 -8.57 19.83 19.94
CA TYR A 683 -9.49 18.77 19.54
C TYR A 683 -10.91 19.30 19.39
N ARG A 684 -11.64 18.77 18.41
CA ARG A 684 -13.03 19.15 18.13
C ARG A 684 -13.92 18.83 19.34
N LYS A 685 -14.88 19.72 19.62
CA LYS A 685 -15.82 19.62 20.74
C LYS A 685 -17.26 19.66 20.24
N ASP A 686 -18.09 18.81 20.81
CA ASP A 686 -19.55 18.85 20.72
C ASP A 686 -20.10 19.32 22.09
N GLY A 687 -20.40 20.61 22.19
CA GLY A 687 -20.65 21.28 23.47
C GLY A 687 -19.44 21.19 24.42
N ASP A 688 -19.64 20.62 25.60
CA ASP A 688 -18.59 20.42 26.61
C ASP A 688 -17.77 19.13 26.43
N LYS A 689 -18.14 18.25 25.50
CA LYS A 689 -17.50 16.94 25.31
C LYS A 689 -16.62 16.93 24.07
N LEU A 690 -15.48 16.23 24.16
CA LEU A 690 -14.63 15.99 22.99
C LEU A 690 -15.34 15.08 22.00
N GLU A 691 -15.35 15.48 20.74
CA GLU A 691 -15.86 14.64 19.66
C GLU A 691 -14.86 13.49 19.42
N LEU A 692 -15.38 12.27 19.44
CA LEU A 692 -14.59 11.06 19.26
C LEU A 692 -14.86 10.47 17.87
N ASP A 693 -13.79 10.14 17.17
CA ASP A 693 -13.84 9.43 15.90
C ASP A 693 -14.64 8.13 16.05
N GLU A 694 -15.63 7.93 15.17
CA GLU A 694 -16.59 6.84 15.29
C GLU A 694 -15.91 5.46 15.34
N TYR A 695 -14.80 5.28 14.62
CA TYR A 695 -14.15 3.99 14.47
C TYR A 695 -13.04 3.78 15.51
N THR A 696 -12.15 4.76 15.66
CA THR A 696 -10.99 4.65 16.57
C THR A 696 -11.32 5.01 18.02
N LYS A 697 -12.46 5.69 18.25
CA LYS A 697 -12.88 6.24 19.56
C LYS A 697 -11.85 7.19 20.18
N LYS A 698 -11.00 7.81 19.35
CA LYS A 698 -10.01 8.81 19.75
C LYS A 698 -10.54 10.22 19.47
N PRO A 699 -10.14 11.24 20.24
CA PRO A 699 -10.47 12.63 19.94
C PRO A 699 -10.01 13.02 18.52
N ILE A 700 -10.87 13.77 17.81
CA ILE A 700 -10.56 14.28 16.47
C ILE A 700 -9.75 15.57 16.61
N LEU A 701 -8.53 15.57 16.06
CA LEU A 701 -7.71 16.78 15.98
C LEU A 701 -8.35 17.75 14.99
N ASP A 702 -8.58 18.99 15.44
CA ASP A 702 -9.17 20.05 14.63
C ASP A 702 -8.08 20.91 13.99
N HIS A 703 -7.23 21.52 14.81
CA HIS A 703 -6.08 22.30 14.38
C HIS A 703 -4.98 22.32 15.45
N ILE A 704 -3.83 22.92 15.11
CA ILE A 704 -2.76 23.22 16.06
C ILE A 704 -2.80 24.71 16.37
N ASP A 705 -3.05 25.07 17.63
CA ASP A 705 -2.92 26.46 18.09
C ASP A 705 -1.44 26.77 18.28
N VAL A 706 -0.95 27.83 17.64
CA VAL A 706 0.46 28.23 17.70
C VAL A 706 0.54 29.63 18.31
N ARG A 707 1.35 29.76 19.37
CA ARG A 707 1.58 31.03 20.05
C ARG A 707 3.05 31.38 20.06
N VAL A 708 3.38 32.54 19.52
CA VAL A 708 4.76 33.04 19.53
C VAL A 708 5.15 33.47 20.94
N LEU A 709 6.21 32.87 21.47
CA LEU A 709 6.74 33.21 22.78
C LEU A 709 7.65 34.43 22.60
N LYS A 710 7.19 35.60 23.04
CA LYS A 710 7.95 36.86 22.91
C LYS A 710 9.33 36.71 23.55
N SER A 711 10.36 36.68 22.72
CA SER A 711 11.74 36.85 23.17
C SER A 711 11.96 38.32 23.55
N LYS A 712 12.87 38.59 24.50
CA LYS A 712 13.30 39.96 24.87
C LYS A 712 13.92 40.72 23.69
N GLU A 713 14.27 40.03 22.60
CA GLU A 713 14.99 40.55 21.44
C GLU A 713 14.08 40.80 20.21
N ASP A 714 12.83 40.34 20.21
CA ASP A 714 11.88 40.56 19.09
C ASP A 714 11.12 41.88 19.26
N THR A 715 11.86 42.98 19.39
CA THR A 715 11.31 44.33 19.59
C THR A 715 10.56 44.90 18.38
N GLN A 716 10.56 44.20 17.23
CA GLN A 716 10.01 44.67 15.95
C GLN A 716 8.84 43.83 15.40
N ASN A 717 8.34 42.82 16.13
CA ASN A 717 7.29 41.88 15.67
C ASN A 717 7.63 41.24 14.30
N LEU A 718 8.87 40.76 14.13
CA LEU A 718 9.36 40.25 12.84
C LEU A 718 8.87 38.83 12.51
N LEU A 719 8.40 38.10 13.52
CA LEU A 719 7.72 36.81 13.37
C LEU A 719 6.30 36.90 13.93
N GLN A 720 5.30 36.71 13.07
CA GLN A 720 3.91 36.66 13.46
C GLN A 720 3.38 35.22 13.45
N GLU A 721 2.27 34.97 14.15
CA GLU A 721 1.62 33.64 14.13
C GLU A 721 1.20 33.24 12.71
N SER A 722 0.78 34.21 11.89
CA SER A 722 0.47 34.01 10.46
C SER A 722 1.67 33.64 9.58
N ASP A 723 2.90 33.83 10.06
CA ASP A 723 4.12 33.41 9.34
C ASP A 723 4.49 31.93 9.61
N ILE A 724 3.77 31.26 10.52
CA ILE A 724 4.01 29.89 10.96
C ILE A 724 2.89 28.99 10.46
N GLU A 725 3.24 28.07 9.56
CA GLU A 725 2.35 27.01 9.10
C GLU A 725 2.81 25.68 9.70
N LEU A 726 1.94 25.04 10.47
CA LEU A 726 2.20 23.75 11.10
C LEU A 726 1.13 22.73 10.71
N ILE A 727 1.42 21.96 9.66
CA ILE A 727 0.57 20.84 9.24
C ILE A 727 0.90 19.65 10.15
N TYR A 728 -0.13 19.04 10.75
CA TYR A 728 0.06 17.96 11.70
C TYR A 728 -1.01 16.88 11.59
N SER A 729 -0.59 15.63 11.39
CA SER A 729 -1.42 14.44 11.53
C SER A 729 -0.61 13.26 12.11
N ASP A 730 -1.26 12.47 12.97
CA ASP A 730 -0.71 11.22 13.49
C ASP A 730 -1.19 9.98 12.71
N LYS A 731 -2.09 10.17 11.72
CA LYS A 731 -2.78 9.14 10.95
C LYS A 731 -2.06 8.88 9.61
N PRO A 732 -1.83 7.62 9.20
CA PRO A 732 -1.48 7.32 7.82
C PRO A 732 -2.68 7.56 6.89
N ARG A 733 -2.43 7.78 5.61
CA ARG A 733 -3.48 8.04 4.61
C ARG A 733 -3.65 6.85 3.65
N VAL A 734 -4.86 6.62 3.18
CA VAL A 734 -5.15 5.75 2.05
C VAL A 734 -6.04 6.46 1.04
N VAL A 735 -5.67 6.41 -0.23
CA VAL A 735 -6.52 6.90 -1.34
C VAL A 735 -6.87 5.77 -2.29
N TYR A 736 -8.14 5.67 -2.63
CA TYR A 736 -8.66 4.73 -3.63
C TYR A 736 -8.90 5.47 -4.95
N LEU A 737 -8.36 4.95 -6.05
CA LEU A 737 -8.49 5.50 -7.38
C LEU A 737 -9.53 4.68 -8.16
N VAL A 738 -10.74 5.21 -8.31
CA VAL A 738 -11.86 4.54 -8.95
C VAL A 738 -12.12 5.16 -10.32
N THR A 739 -11.78 4.41 -11.38
CA THR A 739 -11.93 4.85 -12.76
C THR A 739 -13.06 4.09 -13.47
N PRO A 740 -13.94 4.79 -14.21
CA PRO A 740 -14.97 4.13 -15.01
C PRO A 740 -14.34 3.45 -16.24
N PRO A 741 -14.60 2.14 -16.48
CA PRO A 741 -13.99 1.43 -17.61
C PRO A 741 -14.48 1.92 -18.99
N ASN A 742 -15.62 2.60 -19.04
CA ASN A 742 -16.26 3.09 -20.26
C ASN A 742 -15.93 4.56 -20.60
N ARG A 743 -15.22 5.30 -19.74
CA ARG A 743 -14.86 6.72 -19.97
C ARG A 743 -13.37 6.94 -19.77
N THR A 744 -12.62 6.67 -20.82
CA THR A 744 -11.15 6.77 -20.81
C THR A 744 -10.64 8.21 -20.75
N GLU A 745 -11.49 9.20 -21.07
CA GLU A 745 -11.19 10.64 -21.01
C GLU A 745 -10.79 11.12 -19.61
N TYR A 746 -11.40 10.61 -18.54
CA TYR A 746 -11.05 10.99 -17.16
C TYR A 746 -9.71 10.44 -16.69
N ASN A 747 -9.22 9.41 -17.37
CA ASN A 747 -8.07 8.68 -16.90
C ASN A 747 -6.80 9.56 -16.90
N GLY A 748 -6.74 10.60 -17.75
CA GLY A 748 -5.64 11.57 -17.76
C GLY A 748 -5.48 12.29 -16.41
N ILE A 749 -6.58 12.59 -15.71
CA ILE A 749 -6.58 13.25 -14.40
C ILE A 749 -5.97 12.33 -13.33
N VAL A 750 -6.26 11.03 -13.38
CA VAL A 750 -5.67 10.04 -12.47
C VAL A 750 -4.16 9.91 -12.68
N SER A 751 -3.71 9.92 -13.94
CA SER A 751 -2.29 9.86 -14.26
C SER A 751 -1.55 11.09 -13.72
N LEU A 752 -2.14 12.29 -13.88
CA LEU A 752 -1.63 13.54 -13.31
C LEU A 752 -1.57 13.52 -11.79
N PHE A 753 -2.63 13.02 -11.13
CA PHE A 753 -2.65 12.86 -9.68
C PHE A 753 -1.49 11.99 -9.18
N LEU A 754 -1.26 10.84 -9.82
CA LEU A 754 -0.16 9.93 -9.46
C LEU A 754 1.22 10.55 -9.73
N ASP A 755 1.35 11.32 -10.80
CA ASP A 755 2.58 12.07 -11.09
C ASP A 755 2.87 13.13 -10.04
N GLN A 756 1.90 14.00 -9.73
CA GLN A 756 2.04 15.05 -8.73
C GLN A 756 2.29 14.48 -7.33
N LEU A 757 1.57 13.42 -6.95
CA LEU A 757 1.77 12.74 -5.67
C LEU A 757 3.20 12.23 -5.54
N TYR A 758 3.74 11.60 -6.58
CA TYR A 758 5.13 11.15 -6.58
C TYR A 758 6.10 12.32 -6.45
N ASN A 759 5.99 13.33 -7.33
CA ASN A 759 6.95 14.42 -7.43
C ASN A 759 6.99 15.27 -6.14
N ALA A 760 5.82 15.61 -5.58
CA ALA A 760 5.73 16.40 -4.36
C ALA A 760 6.41 15.72 -3.15
N ASN A 761 6.17 14.41 -2.98
CA ASN A 761 6.78 13.65 -1.88
C ASN A 761 8.26 13.34 -2.15
N TYR A 762 8.66 13.13 -3.40
CA TYR A 762 10.06 12.92 -3.76
C TYR A 762 10.92 14.15 -3.47
N ASP A 763 10.47 15.34 -3.87
CA ASP A 763 11.16 16.61 -3.62
C ASP A 763 11.31 16.90 -2.12
N LEU A 764 10.25 16.65 -1.35
CA LEU A 764 10.27 16.85 0.09
C LEU A 764 11.20 15.83 0.78
N ALA A 765 11.27 14.60 0.28
CA ALA A 765 12.21 13.59 0.77
C ALA A 765 13.67 14.01 0.52
N LEU A 766 14.01 14.51 -0.67
CA LEU A 766 15.37 14.96 -0.99
C LEU A 766 15.86 16.08 -0.06
N THR A 767 14.94 16.96 0.34
CA THR A 767 15.23 18.08 1.24
C THR A 767 15.20 17.69 2.73
N ASN A 768 14.52 16.58 3.09
CA ASN A 768 14.33 16.13 4.48
C ASN A 768 14.81 14.68 4.68
N GLY A 769 16.13 14.47 4.77
CA GLY A 769 16.69 13.17 5.18
C GLY A 769 16.74 12.09 4.08
N ARG A 770 16.43 12.44 2.82
CA ARG A 770 16.45 11.60 1.60
C ARG A 770 15.45 10.46 1.56
N LYS A 771 14.54 10.36 2.54
CA LYS A 771 13.52 9.31 2.63
C LYS A 771 12.20 9.88 3.12
N CYS A 772 11.10 9.31 2.64
CA CYS A 772 9.78 9.55 3.18
C CYS A 772 9.70 9.07 4.64
N ILE A 773 9.13 9.90 5.52
CA ILE A 773 8.89 9.56 6.94
C ILE A 773 7.90 8.39 7.00
N ASN A 774 6.74 8.56 6.35
CA ASN A 774 5.80 7.48 6.10
C ASN A 774 6.07 6.89 4.71
N ARG A 775 6.27 5.57 4.63
CA ARG A 775 6.39 4.87 3.35
C ARG A 775 5.11 5.09 2.52
N ILE A 776 5.26 5.40 1.24
CA ILE A 776 4.16 5.39 0.28
C ILE A 776 4.20 4.05 -0.47
N LEU A 777 3.10 3.29 -0.40
CA LEU A 777 2.95 2.02 -1.11
C LEU A 777 1.79 2.13 -2.10
N HIS A 778 2.14 2.06 -3.39
CA HIS A 778 1.17 1.98 -4.47
C HIS A 778 0.79 0.51 -4.70
N ILE A 779 -0.47 0.15 -4.51
CA ILE A 779 -1.01 -1.16 -4.87
C ILE A 779 -1.99 -0.92 -6.02
N LEU A 780 -1.51 -1.03 -7.25
CA LEU A 780 -2.26 -0.70 -8.45
C LEU A 780 -2.85 -1.98 -9.04
N ASP A 781 -4.10 -2.31 -8.67
CA ASP A 781 -4.83 -3.36 -9.36
C ASP A 781 -5.14 -2.92 -10.79
N GLU A 782 -5.04 -3.86 -11.71
CA GLU A 782 -5.17 -3.63 -13.15
C GLU A 782 -4.36 -2.42 -13.62
N PHE A 783 -3.07 -2.37 -13.26
CA PHE A 783 -2.19 -1.24 -13.53
C PHE A 783 -2.22 -0.72 -14.98
N THR A 784 -2.42 -1.61 -15.95
CA THR A 784 -2.50 -1.28 -17.39
C THR A 784 -3.84 -0.68 -17.82
N ASN A 785 -4.85 -0.64 -16.95
CA ASN A 785 -6.10 0.08 -17.17
C ASN A 785 -5.97 1.56 -16.78
N ILE A 786 -4.98 1.91 -15.96
CA ILE A 786 -4.58 3.29 -15.70
C ILE A 786 -3.74 3.75 -16.91
N PRO A 787 -3.90 4.98 -17.40
CA PRO A 787 -3.04 5.51 -18.45
C PRO A 787 -1.60 5.51 -18.01
N ALA A 788 -0.72 5.61 -19.01
CA ALA A 788 0.70 5.68 -18.76
C ALA A 788 1.00 6.82 -17.77
N ILE A 789 1.55 6.45 -16.61
CA ILE A 789 2.08 7.41 -15.65
C ILE A 789 3.32 8.04 -16.32
N PRO A 790 3.42 9.38 -16.39
CA PRO A 790 4.58 10.05 -16.95
C PRO A 790 5.88 9.57 -16.30
N HIS A 791 6.93 9.33 -17.11
CA HIS A 791 8.27 8.95 -16.63
C HIS A 791 8.30 7.76 -15.62
N MET A 792 7.40 6.79 -15.80
CA MET A 792 7.29 5.64 -14.89
C MET A 792 8.58 4.81 -14.78
N ASP A 793 9.35 4.68 -15.86
CA ASP A 793 10.67 4.08 -15.90
C ASP A 793 11.65 4.73 -14.91
N THR A 794 11.64 6.05 -14.84
CA THR A 794 12.49 6.81 -13.90
C THR A 794 11.97 6.67 -12.47
N LYS A 795 10.65 6.86 -12.27
CA LYS A 795 10.02 6.80 -10.94
C LYS A 795 10.21 5.45 -10.25
N ILE A 796 10.02 4.35 -10.97
CA ILE A 796 10.17 3.01 -10.39
C ILE A 796 11.63 2.68 -10.04
N SER A 797 12.58 3.25 -10.79
CA SER A 797 14.02 3.03 -10.59
C SER A 797 14.56 3.78 -9.37
N ILE A 798 14.13 5.03 -9.16
CA ILE A 798 14.66 5.86 -8.07
C ILE A 798 13.79 5.81 -6.80
N GLY A 799 12.46 5.70 -6.93
CA GLY A 799 11.51 5.83 -5.82
C GLY A 799 11.73 4.88 -4.65
N LEU A 800 12.28 3.69 -4.93
CA LEU A 800 12.60 2.68 -3.91
C LEU A 800 13.53 3.23 -2.81
N GLY A 801 14.52 4.05 -3.19
CA GLY A 801 15.48 4.66 -2.27
C GLY A 801 14.83 5.68 -1.33
N GLN A 802 13.73 6.30 -1.76
CA GLN A 802 12.98 7.31 -1.03
C GLN A 802 11.82 6.73 -0.20
N ASN A 803 11.69 5.40 -0.08
CA ASN A 803 10.54 4.72 0.52
C ASN A 803 9.21 4.93 -0.24
N ILE A 804 9.28 5.04 -1.58
CA ILE A 804 8.13 5.05 -2.47
C ILE A 804 8.15 3.74 -3.27
N LEU A 805 7.17 2.85 -3.01
CA LEU A 805 7.14 1.49 -3.54
C LEU A 805 5.95 1.30 -4.50
N TYR A 806 6.12 0.37 -5.43
CA TYR A 806 5.11 -0.02 -6.41
C TYR A 806 4.85 -1.52 -6.42
N TYR A 807 3.60 -1.90 -6.16
CA TYR A 807 3.02 -3.24 -6.36
C TYR A 807 2.06 -3.16 -7.54
N LEU A 808 2.57 -3.55 -8.71
CA LEU A 808 1.89 -3.42 -10.00
C LEU A 808 1.23 -4.75 -10.35
N TRP A 809 -0.08 -4.77 -10.56
CA TRP A 809 -0.81 -5.97 -10.97
C TRP A 809 -1.30 -5.87 -12.41
N VAL A 810 -0.81 -6.76 -13.27
CA VAL A 810 -1.18 -6.83 -14.70
C VAL A 810 -1.83 -8.18 -15.02
N GLN A 811 -2.60 -8.27 -16.11
CA GLN A 811 -3.18 -9.55 -16.51
C GLN A 811 -2.16 -10.43 -17.24
N ASN A 812 -1.30 -9.81 -18.03
CA ASN A 812 -0.22 -10.42 -18.78
C ASN A 812 0.85 -9.35 -19.10
N LEU A 813 1.99 -9.76 -19.65
CA LEU A 813 3.09 -8.83 -19.94
C LEU A 813 2.85 -8.00 -21.21
N GLU A 814 2.05 -8.51 -22.14
CA GLU A 814 1.77 -7.85 -23.41
C GLU A 814 0.96 -6.57 -23.21
N GLN A 815 0.03 -6.54 -22.24
CA GLN A 815 -0.68 -5.32 -21.85
C GLN A 815 0.27 -4.22 -21.34
N LEU A 816 1.32 -4.58 -20.60
CA LEU A 816 2.30 -3.62 -20.11
C LEU A 816 3.05 -2.96 -21.27
N VAL A 817 3.46 -3.78 -22.26
CA VAL A 817 4.11 -3.31 -23.50
C VAL A 817 3.17 -2.41 -24.31
N ASN A 818 1.87 -2.74 -24.39
CA ASN A 818 0.91 -1.91 -25.12
C ASN A 818 0.77 -0.50 -24.54
N VAL A 819 0.75 -0.37 -23.21
CA VAL A 819 0.58 0.93 -22.54
C VAL A 819 1.88 1.74 -22.57
N TYR A 820 3.00 1.14 -22.17
CA TYR A 820 4.25 1.87 -21.92
C TYR A 820 5.27 1.80 -23.07
N GLY A 821 5.08 0.90 -24.04
CA GLY A 821 6.09 0.58 -25.05
C GLY A 821 7.15 -0.40 -24.53
N GLU A 822 7.88 -1.04 -25.44
CA GLU A 822 8.77 -2.16 -25.14
C GLU A 822 9.91 -1.78 -24.16
N ASN A 823 10.63 -0.70 -24.44
CA ASN A 823 11.76 -0.26 -23.61
C ASN A 823 11.33 0.09 -22.18
N VAL A 824 10.27 0.88 -22.02
CA VAL A 824 9.77 1.33 -20.72
C VAL A 824 9.18 0.15 -19.95
N ALA A 825 8.41 -0.72 -20.61
CA ALA A 825 7.88 -1.93 -20.00
C ALA A 825 8.99 -2.86 -19.49
N GLN A 826 10.07 -3.02 -20.26
CA GLN A 826 11.23 -3.82 -19.85
C GLN A 826 11.94 -3.20 -18.63
N THR A 827 12.12 -1.87 -18.59
CA THR A 827 12.65 -1.18 -17.40
C THR A 827 11.76 -1.36 -16.17
N ILE A 828 10.43 -1.31 -16.32
CA ILE A 828 9.48 -1.59 -15.23
C ILE A 828 9.66 -3.02 -14.72
N LEU A 829 9.77 -3.99 -15.64
CA LEU A 829 9.97 -5.41 -15.32
C LEU A 829 11.27 -5.67 -14.55
N ASP A 830 12.36 -5.04 -14.96
CA ASP A 830 13.69 -5.26 -14.38
C ASP A 830 13.83 -4.60 -13.00
N ASN A 831 13.13 -3.49 -12.76
CA ASN A 831 13.05 -2.85 -11.44
C ASN A 831 12.09 -3.56 -10.46
N CYS A 832 11.24 -4.48 -10.95
CA CYS A 832 10.39 -5.30 -10.10
C CYS A 832 11.13 -6.57 -9.67
N SER A 833 11.88 -6.48 -8.57
CA SER A 833 12.67 -7.62 -8.08
C SER A 833 11.80 -8.77 -7.53
N LEU A 834 10.55 -8.52 -7.16
CA LEU A 834 9.62 -9.58 -6.76
C LEU A 834 8.58 -9.77 -7.85
N LYS A 835 8.54 -10.94 -8.50
CA LYS A 835 7.53 -11.24 -9.53
C LYS A 835 6.62 -12.36 -9.03
N VAL A 836 5.32 -12.07 -8.93
CA VAL A 836 4.31 -13.02 -8.46
C VAL A 836 3.45 -13.45 -9.63
N TYR A 837 3.62 -14.69 -10.06
CA TYR A 837 2.79 -15.31 -11.08
C TYR A 837 1.66 -16.10 -10.41
N VAL A 838 0.40 -15.70 -10.66
CA VAL A 838 -0.78 -16.43 -10.20
C VAL A 838 -1.28 -17.34 -11.32
N LYS A 839 -1.77 -16.75 -12.42
CA LYS A 839 -2.27 -17.51 -13.58
C LYS A 839 -2.53 -16.60 -14.78
N THR A 840 -2.07 -17.02 -15.96
CA THR A 840 -2.47 -16.39 -17.24
C THR A 840 -2.56 -17.42 -18.36
N THR A 841 -3.38 -17.12 -19.36
CA THR A 841 -3.51 -17.93 -20.59
C THR A 841 -2.57 -17.46 -21.70
N SER A 842 -1.83 -16.36 -21.52
CA SER A 842 -0.88 -15.88 -22.53
C SER A 842 0.29 -16.86 -22.72
N PRO A 843 0.48 -17.43 -23.93
CA PRO A 843 1.59 -18.35 -24.19
C PRO A 843 2.96 -17.70 -24.00
N ASP A 844 3.13 -16.44 -24.40
CA ASP A 844 4.43 -15.78 -24.40
C ASP A 844 4.86 -15.38 -22.99
N THR A 845 3.93 -14.83 -22.20
CA THR A 845 4.13 -14.64 -20.76
C THR A 845 4.48 -15.96 -20.06
N ASN A 846 3.78 -17.06 -20.38
CA ASN A 846 4.06 -18.37 -19.76
C ASN A 846 5.42 -18.95 -20.15
N LYS A 847 5.84 -18.79 -21.41
CA LYS A 847 7.18 -19.18 -21.87
C LYS A 847 8.27 -18.40 -21.16
N ARG A 848 8.09 -17.07 -21.01
CA ARG A 848 9.04 -16.22 -20.29
C ARG A 848 9.19 -16.66 -18.83
N PHE A 849 8.09 -16.86 -18.11
CA PHE A 849 8.15 -17.33 -16.71
C PHE A 849 8.74 -18.73 -16.57
N SER A 850 8.46 -19.66 -17.49
CA SER A 850 9.12 -20.98 -17.53
C SER A 850 10.63 -20.84 -17.70
N GLY A 851 11.07 -19.95 -18.60
CA GLY A 851 12.49 -19.65 -18.81
C GLY A 851 13.16 -19.00 -17.59
N GLU A 852 12.50 -18.03 -16.95
CA GLU A 852 13.00 -17.35 -15.74
C GLU A 852 13.05 -18.28 -14.51
N LEU A 853 12.22 -19.34 -14.47
CA LEU A 853 12.30 -20.37 -13.43
C LEU A 853 13.50 -21.29 -13.59
N GLY A 854 14.00 -21.45 -14.81
CA GLY A 854 15.13 -22.32 -15.11
C GLY A 854 14.78 -23.80 -15.20
N THR A 855 15.82 -24.62 -15.24
CA THR A 855 15.74 -26.05 -15.56
C THR A 855 16.56 -26.89 -14.60
N ARG A 856 16.10 -28.12 -14.37
CA ARG A 856 16.80 -29.11 -13.56
C ARG A 856 17.04 -30.40 -14.33
N THR A 857 18.13 -31.07 -14.00
CA THR A 857 18.36 -32.45 -14.43
C THR A 857 17.50 -33.41 -13.61
N ILE A 858 16.74 -34.29 -14.28
CA ILE A 858 16.02 -35.38 -13.62
C ILE A 858 16.52 -36.75 -14.07
N THR A 859 16.61 -37.72 -13.16
CA THR A 859 16.95 -39.09 -13.52
C THR A 859 15.69 -39.88 -13.86
N ARG A 860 15.47 -40.16 -15.15
CA ARG A 860 14.38 -41.00 -15.64
C ARG A 860 14.85 -42.44 -15.76
N ARG A 861 14.11 -43.37 -15.14
CA ARG A 861 14.38 -44.80 -15.22
C ARG A 861 13.31 -45.47 -16.06
N ARG A 862 13.71 -46.15 -17.12
CA ARG A 862 12.83 -47.06 -17.86
C ARG A 862 13.17 -48.48 -17.47
N ARG A 863 12.19 -49.17 -16.88
CA ARG A 863 12.28 -50.61 -16.61
C ARG A 863 11.58 -51.32 -17.77
N SER A 864 12.32 -52.09 -18.56
CA SER A 864 11.70 -53.11 -19.42
C SER A 864 11.54 -54.37 -18.58
N SER A 865 10.32 -54.90 -18.50
CA SER A 865 10.07 -56.17 -17.80
C SER A 865 9.76 -57.26 -18.83
N ASN A 866 10.62 -58.28 -18.90
CA ASN A 866 10.20 -59.60 -19.32
C ASN A 866 9.74 -60.35 -18.07
N ILE A 867 8.54 -60.94 -18.12
CA ILE A 867 7.85 -61.56 -16.97
C ILE A 867 8.65 -62.74 -16.36
N LEU A 868 9.62 -63.28 -17.08
CA LEU A 868 10.44 -64.42 -16.67
C LEU A 868 11.78 -64.06 -15.99
N ASP A 869 12.19 -62.80 -15.99
CA ASP A 869 13.54 -62.40 -15.54
C ASP A 869 13.48 -61.29 -14.46
N GLU A 870 12.68 -61.53 -13.42
CA GLU A 870 12.46 -60.61 -12.30
C GLU A 870 13.72 -60.41 -11.44
N ALA A 871 14.73 -61.28 -11.60
CA ALA A 871 15.99 -61.23 -10.86
C ALA A 871 16.99 -60.18 -11.39
N ASN A 872 16.87 -59.73 -12.66
CA ASN A 872 17.82 -58.76 -13.23
C ASN A 872 17.16 -57.84 -14.30
N PRO A 873 16.30 -56.89 -13.90
CA PRO A 873 15.68 -55.98 -14.85
C PRO A 873 16.72 -55.07 -15.51
N ASN A 874 16.76 -55.04 -16.85
CA ASN A 874 17.50 -54.01 -17.58
C ASN A 874 16.85 -52.64 -17.33
N VAL A 875 17.49 -51.83 -16.50
CA VAL A 875 17.05 -50.46 -16.19
C VAL A 875 17.91 -49.48 -16.98
N ALA A 876 17.33 -48.92 -18.04
CA ALA A 876 17.95 -47.80 -18.74
C ALA A 876 17.75 -46.52 -17.90
N VAL A 877 18.85 -45.82 -17.61
CA VAL A 877 18.86 -44.55 -16.87
C VAL A 877 19.15 -43.42 -17.85
N GLU A 878 18.21 -42.50 -17.98
CA GLU A 878 18.32 -41.27 -18.78
C GLU A 878 18.35 -40.07 -17.83
N ASN A 879 19.17 -39.04 -18.10
CA ASN A 879 19.21 -37.81 -17.30
C ASN A 879 18.76 -36.58 -18.12
N PRO A 880 17.49 -36.49 -18.57
CA PRO A 880 17.05 -35.37 -19.41
C PRO A 880 16.95 -34.04 -18.66
N LYS A 881 17.11 -32.95 -19.42
CA LYS A 881 16.72 -31.59 -19.02
C LYS A 881 15.21 -31.51 -18.80
N GLN A 882 14.80 -30.92 -17.68
CA GLN A 882 13.39 -30.65 -17.39
C GLN A 882 13.22 -29.23 -16.84
N GLU A 883 12.30 -28.46 -17.42
CA GLU A 883 11.86 -27.18 -16.85
C GLU A 883 11.25 -27.38 -15.45
N LEU A 884 11.51 -26.47 -14.51
CA LEU A 884 10.90 -26.55 -13.18
C LEU A 884 9.37 -26.62 -13.26
N LEU A 885 8.78 -25.76 -14.09
CA LEU A 885 7.38 -25.80 -14.49
C LEU A 885 7.27 -25.42 -15.96
N THR A 886 6.71 -26.31 -16.77
CA THR A 886 6.47 -26.03 -18.18
C THR A 886 5.44 -24.89 -18.37
N PRO A 887 5.43 -24.18 -19.52
CA PRO A 887 4.44 -23.14 -19.80
C PRO A 887 2.99 -23.65 -19.68
N THR A 888 2.76 -24.93 -20.02
CA THR A 888 1.46 -25.58 -19.89
C THR A 888 1.06 -25.84 -18.43
N GLN A 889 2.04 -26.13 -17.55
CA GLN A 889 1.78 -26.29 -16.12
C GLN A 889 1.47 -24.94 -15.47
N LEU A 890 2.20 -23.88 -15.83
CA LEU A 890 1.93 -22.51 -15.39
C LEU A 890 0.51 -22.06 -15.76
N ALA A 891 0.09 -22.29 -17.01
CA ALA A 891 -1.28 -21.99 -17.46
C ALA A 891 -2.38 -22.75 -16.67
N LYS A 892 -2.03 -23.86 -16.01
CA LYS A 892 -2.94 -24.77 -15.31
C LYS A 892 -2.80 -24.74 -13.79
N LEU A 893 -2.16 -23.70 -13.24
CA LEU A 893 -2.14 -23.47 -11.80
C LEU A 893 -3.58 -23.42 -11.24
N GLN A 894 -3.75 -24.03 -10.07
CA GLN A 894 -5.02 -24.06 -9.35
C GLN A 894 -5.21 -22.79 -8.52
N GLU A 895 -6.43 -22.61 -8.05
CA GLU A 895 -6.81 -21.49 -7.19
C GLU A 895 -5.95 -21.45 -5.92
N GLY A 896 -5.44 -20.26 -5.58
CA GLY A 896 -4.50 -20.02 -4.48
C GLY A 896 -3.06 -20.42 -4.77
N GLU A 897 -2.77 -21.18 -5.84
CA GLU A 897 -1.38 -21.49 -6.20
C GLU A 897 -0.71 -20.26 -6.81
N ALA A 898 0.57 -20.07 -6.50
CA ALA A 898 1.36 -18.99 -7.07
C ALA A 898 2.84 -19.38 -7.15
N VAL A 899 3.52 -18.83 -8.15
CA VAL A 899 4.96 -18.96 -8.35
C VAL A 899 5.58 -17.59 -8.15
N ILE A 900 6.62 -17.51 -7.33
CA ILE A 900 7.24 -16.24 -6.96
C ILE A 900 8.72 -16.29 -7.31
N LEU A 901 9.14 -15.39 -8.20
CA LEU A 901 10.53 -15.13 -8.53
C LEU A 901 11.04 -13.99 -7.65
N ARG A 902 12.26 -14.13 -7.13
CA ARG A 902 12.85 -13.19 -6.19
C ARG A 902 14.25 -12.79 -6.63
N GLY A 903 14.45 -11.55 -7.07
CA GLY A 903 15.73 -11.09 -7.61
C GLY A 903 16.75 -10.67 -6.54
N VAL A 904 16.30 -10.17 -5.39
CA VAL A 904 17.18 -9.44 -4.43
C VAL A 904 17.31 -10.10 -3.06
N LYS A 905 16.72 -11.29 -2.85
CA LYS A 905 16.78 -12.00 -1.56
C LYS A 905 18.12 -12.69 -1.34
N GLY A 906 19.17 -11.91 -1.11
CA GLY A 906 20.54 -12.43 -0.96
C GLY A 906 20.94 -12.84 0.47
N ARG A 907 20.09 -12.63 1.49
CA ARG A 907 20.39 -12.97 2.88
C ARG A 907 19.20 -13.55 3.65
N ASP A 908 19.49 -14.42 4.62
CA ASP A 908 18.53 -14.85 5.63
C ASP A 908 18.35 -13.83 6.76
N ASN A 909 17.42 -14.10 7.69
CA ASN A 909 17.11 -13.21 8.82
C ASN A 909 18.31 -13.02 9.78
N VAL A 910 19.32 -13.90 9.73
CA VAL A 910 20.54 -13.85 10.56
C VAL A 910 21.70 -13.20 9.79
N GLY A 911 21.52 -12.89 8.50
CA GLY A 911 22.51 -12.25 7.64
C GLY A 911 23.40 -13.20 6.84
N ARG A 912 23.13 -14.51 6.84
CA ARG A 912 23.88 -15.49 6.04
C ARG A 912 23.50 -15.35 4.57
N LYS A 913 24.48 -15.53 3.67
CA LYS A 913 24.24 -15.51 2.22
C LYS A 913 23.31 -16.65 1.82
N VAL A 914 22.31 -16.37 0.98
CA VAL A 914 21.40 -17.37 0.43
C VAL A 914 21.22 -17.16 -1.07
N THR A 915 20.92 -18.24 -1.79
CA THR A 915 20.56 -18.21 -3.20
C THR A 915 19.09 -17.83 -3.36
N THR A 916 18.80 -17.12 -4.44
CA THR A 916 17.49 -16.55 -4.78
C THR A 916 16.56 -17.55 -5.47
N ASP A 917 16.56 -18.81 -5.02
CA ASP A 917 15.72 -19.89 -5.56
C ASP A 917 14.22 -19.50 -5.56
N PRO A 918 13.44 -19.76 -6.63
CA PRO A 918 12.02 -19.40 -6.70
C PRO A 918 11.16 -20.10 -5.64
N ILE A 919 10.02 -19.51 -5.30
CA ILE A 919 9.03 -20.10 -4.38
C ILE A 919 7.86 -20.63 -5.19
N PHE A 920 7.44 -21.87 -4.91
CA PHE A 920 6.18 -22.41 -5.40
C PHE A 920 5.21 -22.62 -4.23
N ALA A 921 4.21 -21.76 -4.14
CA ALA A 921 3.14 -21.87 -3.16
C ALA A 921 2.04 -22.79 -3.73
N HIS A 922 1.98 -24.04 -3.23
CA HIS A 922 1.05 -25.05 -3.72
C HIS A 922 0.46 -25.92 -2.60
N ASP A 923 -0.62 -26.63 -2.90
CA ASP A 923 -1.34 -27.53 -2.00
C ASP A 923 -1.70 -26.88 -0.64
N LYS A 924 -1.13 -27.37 0.47
CA LYS A 924 -1.39 -26.86 1.83
C LYS A 924 -0.76 -25.50 2.11
N ASN A 925 0.18 -25.06 1.26
CA ASN A 925 0.90 -23.81 1.39
C ASN A 925 0.43 -22.77 0.35
N SER A 926 -0.65 -23.05 -0.37
CA SER A 926 -1.28 -22.08 -1.28
C SER A 926 -1.83 -20.89 -0.49
N PHE A 927 -2.03 -19.78 -1.19
CA PHE A 927 -2.59 -18.57 -0.61
C PHE A 927 -4.09 -18.77 -0.37
N PRO A 928 -4.58 -18.67 0.87
CA PRO A 928 -6.01 -18.70 1.13
C PRO A 928 -6.66 -17.44 0.57
N TYR A 929 -7.90 -17.57 0.11
CA TYR A 929 -8.69 -16.44 -0.37
C TYR A 929 -9.32 -15.68 0.81
N LYS A 930 -9.48 -14.36 0.67
CA LYS A 930 -10.05 -13.46 1.67
C LYS A 930 -11.33 -14.03 2.28
N TYR A 931 -12.28 -14.49 1.45
CA TYR A 931 -13.54 -15.01 1.95
C TYR A 931 -13.39 -16.22 2.89
N MET A 932 -12.24 -16.91 2.93
CA MET A 932 -12.04 -18.05 3.83
C MET A 932 -11.70 -17.60 5.25
N PHE A 933 -10.99 -16.49 5.43
CA PHE A 933 -10.44 -16.14 6.75
C PHE A 933 -10.53 -14.67 7.16
N LEU A 934 -10.74 -13.74 6.21
CA LEU A 934 -10.78 -12.27 6.42
C LEU A 934 -12.19 -11.66 6.36
N GLN A 935 -13.22 -12.45 6.66
CA GLN A 935 -14.61 -11.99 6.55
C GLN A 935 -15.03 -10.95 7.61
N GLU A 936 -14.33 -10.88 8.75
CA GLU A 936 -14.60 -9.84 9.76
C GLU A 936 -13.85 -8.54 9.44
N GLU A 937 -12.71 -8.67 8.75
CA GLU A 937 -11.88 -7.54 8.33
C GLU A 937 -12.42 -6.87 7.06
N PHE A 938 -12.99 -7.61 6.12
CA PHE A 938 -13.51 -7.03 4.88
C PHE A 938 -15.00 -7.29 4.71
N ASP A 939 -15.78 -6.22 4.72
CA ASP A 939 -17.23 -6.28 4.62
C ASP A 939 -17.69 -6.15 3.16
N THR A 940 -17.88 -7.29 2.49
CA THR A 940 -18.35 -7.31 1.10
C THR A 940 -19.83 -6.96 0.94
N SER A 941 -20.55 -6.69 2.03
CA SER A 941 -21.95 -6.25 1.97
C SER A 941 -22.10 -4.74 1.97
N MET A 942 -21.04 -3.99 2.35
CA MET A 942 -21.04 -2.54 2.28
C MET A 942 -21.15 -2.07 0.84
N THR A 943 -21.99 -1.07 0.64
CA THR A 943 -22.14 -0.34 -0.61
C THR A 943 -21.59 1.08 -0.44
N LEU A 944 -21.46 1.83 -1.54
CA LEU A 944 -21.06 3.24 -1.47
C LEU A 944 -22.01 4.07 -0.59
N ALA A 945 -23.30 3.72 -0.54
CA ALA A 945 -24.30 4.43 0.25
C ALA A 945 -24.08 4.29 1.77
N ASP A 946 -23.38 3.25 2.21
CA ASP A 946 -23.06 3.02 3.62
C ASP A 946 -21.82 3.81 4.08
N ILE A 947 -21.16 4.53 3.16
CA ILE A 947 -19.89 5.21 3.42
C ILE A 947 -20.11 6.73 3.41
N PRO A 948 -19.76 7.44 4.51
CA PRO A 948 -19.81 8.90 4.53
C PRO A 948 -18.63 9.46 3.74
N VAL A 949 -18.88 9.86 2.49
CA VAL A 949 -17.89 10.55 1.64
C VAL A 949 -18.08 12.05 1.76
N GLU A 950 -17.08 12.71 2.35
CA GLU A 950 -16.99 14.18 2.40
C GLU A 950 -16.50 14.70 1.04
N SER A 951 -17.30 15.54 0.40
CA SER A 951 -17.05 16.03 -0.96
C SER A 951 -17.24 17.55 -1.00
N ALA A 952 -16.14 18.30 -0.85
CA ALA A 952 -16.17 19.76 -0.79
C ALA A 952 -16.73 20.44 -2.05
N HIS A 953 -16.79 19.73 -3.17
CA HIS A 953 -17.30 20.25 -4.44
C HIS A 953 -18.77 19.91 -4.72
N ARG A 954 -19.42 19.05 -3.91
CA ARG A 954 -20.77 18.52 -4.20
C ARG A 954 -21.81 19.63 -4.34
N GLU A 955 -21.75 20.61 -3.44
CA GLU A 955 -22.67 21.75 -3.37
C GLU A 955 -22.06 23.03 -3.96
N LEU A 956 -20.90 22.93 -4.63
CA LEU A 956 -20.24 24.08 -5.22
C LEU A 956 -21.01 24.59 -6.43
N GLU A 957 -21.47 25.83 -6.37
CA GLU A 957 -21.95 26.54 -7.55
C GLU A 957 -20.77 27.16 -8.30
N LEU A 958 -20.56 26.73 -9.56
CA LEU A 958 -19.42 27.19 -10.36
C LEU A 958 -19.41 28.71 -10.60
N GLN A 959 -20.56 29.38 -10.42
CA GLN A 959 -20.67 30.83 -10.60
C GLN A 959 -20.05 31.61 -9.43
N GLU A 960 -20.03 31.05 -8.22
CA GLU A 960 -19.46 31.70 -7.03
C GLU A 960 -17.95 31.94 -7.17
N ILE A 961 -17.26 30.96 -7.78
CA ILE A 961 -15.82 30.98 -8.05
C ILE A 961 -15.49 31.42 -9.48
N ALA A 962 -16.50 31.77 -10.29
CA ALA A 962 -16.29 32.19 -11.66
C ALA A 962 -15.63 33.56 -11.70
N VAL A 963 -14.70 33.72 -12.63
CA VAL A 963 -14.15 35.03 -12.98
C VAL A 963 -14.72 35.41 -14.33
N ASP A 964 -15.50 36.47 -14.37
CA ASP A 964 -16.02 37.00 -15.62
C ASP A 964 -14.88 37.62 -16.44
N ALA A 965 -14.65 37.10 -17.64
CA ALA A 965 -13.54 37.50 -18.48
C ALA A 965 -13.68 38.95 -18.99
N GLY A 966 -14.91 39.40 -19.27
CA GLY A 966 -15.19 40.77 -19.68
C GLY A 966 -14.90 41.79 -18.57
N THR A 967 -15.33 41.47 -17.35
CA THR A 967 -15.04 42.28 -16.15
C THR A 967 -13.54 42.31 -15.86
N ALA A 968 -12.84 41.17 -15.93
CA ALA A 968 -11.38 41.13 -15.77
C ALA A 968 -10.65 41.95 -16.83
N PHE A 969 -11.13 41.92 -18.08
CA PHE A 969 -10.62 42.72 -19.19
C PHE A 969 -10.80 44.23 -18.96
N ASN A 970 -11.97 44.66 -18.49
CA ASN A 970 -12.21 46.06 -18.18
C ASN A 970 -11.39 46.52 -16.96
N ASN A 971 -11.30 45.69 -15.92
CA ASN A 971 -10.55 46.01 -14.70
C ASN A 971 -9.05 46.21 -14.98
N ILE A 972 -8.44 45.45 -15.90
CA ILE A 972 -7.02 45.63 -16.22
C ILE A 972 -6.78 46.92 -17.03
N ILE A 973 -7.71 47.31 -17.90
CA ILE A 973 -7.63 48.58 -18.66
C ILE A 973 -7.78 49.76 -17.71
N ASP A 974 -8.80 49.75 -16.84
CA ASP A 974 -9.01 50.77 -15.83
C ASP A 974 -7.79 50.89 -14.90
N TRP A 975 -7.25 49.76 -14.45
CA TRP A 975 -6.06 49.75 -13.60
C TRP A 975 -4.84 50.37 -14.32
N ARG A 976 -4.61 50.03 -15.60
CA ARG A 976 -3.57 50.66 -16.42
C ARG A 976 -3.78 52.16 -16.54
N GLN A 977 -5.00 52.62 -16.80
CA GLN A 977 -5.32 54.05 -16.92
C GLN A 977 -5.01 54.79 -15.63
N ARG A 978 -5.46 54.26 -14.47
CA ARG A 978 -5.16 54.81 -13.15
C ARG A 978 -3.66 54.87 -12.84
N LEU A 979 -2.88 53.87 -13.28
CA LEU A 979 -1.41 53.88 -13.15
C LEU A 979 -0.71 54.89 -14.08
N THR A 980 -1.36 55.26 -15.19
CA THR A 980 -0.79 56.16 -16.21
C THR A 980 -1.18 57.62 -15.98
N MET A 981 -2.28 57.88 -15.28
CA MET A 981 -2.78 59.21 -14.91
C MET A 981 -2.78 59.41 -13.37
N PRO A 982 -1.64 59.77 -12.75
CA PRO A 982 -1.52 59.89 -11.29
C PRO A 982 -2.39 60.98 -10.65
N LEU A 983 -2.84 61.96 -11.45
CA LEU A 983 -3.61 63.13 -11.00
C LEU A 983 -5.03 62.81 -10.50
N LEU A 984 -5.49 61.56 -10.67
CA LEU A 984 -6.80 61.08 -10.18
C LEU A 984 -6.70 60.23 -8.89
N SER A 985 -5.51 59.99 -8.34
CA SER A 985 -5.33 59.27 -7.07
C SER A 985 -5.37 60.24 -5.89
N ASN A 986 -6.53 60.39 -5.26
CA ASN A 986 -6.73 61.34 -4.15
C ASN A 986 -5.95 61.01 -2.85
N ASN A 987 -5.31 59.83 -2.73
CA ASN A 987 -4.79 59.36 -1.44
C ASN A 987 -3.29 58.99 -1.40
N GLY A 988 -2.52 59.21 -2.47
CA GLY A 988 -1.08 58.88 -2.49
C GLY A 988 -0.74 57.38 -2.46
N GLU A 989 -1.74 56.49 -2.46
CA GLU A 989 -1.56 55.05 -2.64
C GLU A 989 -1.45 54.68 -4.13
N THR A 990 -0.64 53.68 -4.43
CA THR A 990 -0.54 53.12 -5.79
C THR A 990 -1.87 52.44 -6.15
N PRO A 991 -2.47 52.75 -7.32
CA PRO A 991 -3.70 52.11 -7.78
C PRO A 991 -3.62 50.58 -7.74
N LYS A 992 -4.66 49.92 -7.23
CA LYS A 992 -4.77 48.46 -7.14
C LYS A 992 -5.79 47.92 -8.14
N LEU A 993 -5.60 46.67 -8.57
CA LEU A 993 -6.53 45.98 -9.45
C LEU A 993 -7.87 45.73 -8.74
N SER A 994 -8.97 46.10 -9.39
CA SER A 994 -10.32 45.88 -8.85
C SER A 994 -10.71 44.40 -8.88
N GLY A 995 -11.37 43.93 -7.82
CA GLY A 995 -11.84 42.56 -7.69
C GLY A 995 -13.00 42.19 -8.63
N ARG A 996 -13.37 40.91 -8.65
CA ARG A 996 -14.40 40.38 -9.59
C ARG A 996 -15.82 40.90 -9.33
N HIS A 997 -16.11 41.35 -8.10
CA HIS A 997 -17.42 41.93 -7.74
C HIS A 997 -17.53 43.43 -8.00
N SER A 998 -16.41 44.09 -8.31
CA SER A 998 -16.41 45.50 -8.69
C SER A 998 -16.90 45.62 -10.14
N LYS A 999 -18.12 46.14 -10.33
CA LYS A 999 -18.51 46.68 -11.65
C LYS A 999 -17.59 47.88 -11.91
N GLY A 1000 -16.66 47.73 -12.86
CA GLY A 1000 -15.68 48.77 -13.18
C GLY A 1000 -16.38 50.13 -13.31
N GLN A 1001 -15.96 51.09 -12.49
CA GLN A 1001 -16.37 52.48 -12.69
C GLN A 1001 -15.91 52.87 -14.10
N LYS A 1002 -16.85 53.11 -15.01
CA LYS A 1002 -16.52 53.73 -16.29
C LYS A 1002 -15.90 55.09 -15.96
N VAL A 1003 -14.59 55.20 -16.02
CA VAL A 1003 -13.94 56.51 -16.11
C VAL A 1003 -14.47 57.12 -17.40
N LYS A 1004 -15.39 58.08 -17.29
CA LYS A 1004 -15.77 58.91 -18.44
C LYS A 1004 -14.49 59.54 -18.94
N THR A 1005 -14.03 59.10 -20.11
CA THR A 1005 -12.92 59.71 -20.82
C THR A 1005 -13.34 61.14 -21.16
N GLN A 1006 -13.03 62.11 -20.30
CA GLN A 1006 -13.06 63.51 -20.72
C GLN A 1006 -11.86 63.67 -21.66
N SER A 1007 -12.13 63.67 -22.97
CA SER A 1007 -11.12 64.07 -23.94
C SER A 1007 -10.91 65.58 -23.79
N PHE A 1008 -9.79 65.99 -23.21
CA PHE A 1008 -9.41 67.39 -23.19
C PHE A 1008 -8.84 67.75 -24.57
N THR A 1009 -9.43 68.76 -25.21
CA THR A 1009 -9.06 69.15 -26.58
C THR A 1009 -7.89 70.13 -26.62
N SER A 1010 -7.49 70.66 -25.45
CA SER A 1010 -6.35 71.56 -25.30
C SER A 1010 -5.62 71.35 -23.96
N THR A 1011 -4.34 71.75 -23.90
CA THR A 1011 -3.54 71.77 -22.67
C THR A 1011 -4.12 72.69 -21.58
N ASP A 1012 -4.87 73.72 -21.97
CA ASP A 1012 -5.50 74.66 -21.02
C ASP A 1012 -6.73 74.04 -20.34
N GLU A 1013 -7.53 73.23 -21.04
CA GLU A 1013 -8.65 72.49 -20.43
C GLU A 1013 -8.16 71.44 -19.43
N LEU A 1014 -7.05 70.77 -19.73
CA LEU A 1014 -6.44 69.80 -18.83
C LEU A 1014 -5.87 70.48 -17.57
N PHE A 1015 -5.29 71.67 -17.71
CA PHE A 1015 -4.81 72.47 -16.59
C PHE A 1015 -5.96 73.01 -15.73
N GLN A 1016 -7.06 73.47 -16.34
CA GLN A 1016 -8.28 73.92 -15.65
C GLN A 1016 -8.95 72.77 -14.87
N ALA A 1017 -9.05 71.58 -15.46
CA ALA A 1017 -9.62 70.41 -14.79
C ALA A 1017 -8.75 69.93 -13.62
N ALA A 1018 -7.42 69.97 -13.77
CA ALA A 1018 -6.47 69.65 -12.69
C ALA A 1018 -6.49 70.69 -11.56
N VAL A 1019 -6.76 71.96 -11.86
CA VAL A 1019 -6.93 73.01 -10.85
C VAL A 1019 -8.28 72.86 -10.12
N ALA A 1020 -9.35 72.49 -10.84
CA ALA A 1020 -10.66 72.26 -10.25
C ALA A 1020 -10.71 71.04 -9.31
N SER A 1021 -10.00 69.96 -9.62
CA SER A 1021 -9.93 68.77 -8.75
C SER A 1021 -9.18 69.02 -7.44
N VAL A 1022 -8.25 69.98 -7.42
CA VAL A 1022 -7.50 70.39 -6.22
C VAL A 1022 -8.29 71.37 -5.35
N ILE A 1023 -9.22 72.14 -5.93
CA ILE A 1023 -9.97 73.20 -5.22
C ILE A 1023 -11.32 72.72 -4.65
N HIS A 1024 -11.92 71.67 -5.20
CA HIS A 1024 -13.26 71.19 -4.81
C HIS A 1024 -13.29 69.73 -4.29
N GLY A 1025 -12.34 69.38 -3.43
CA GLY A 1025 -12.36 68.12 -2.68
C GLY A 1025 -13.35 68.16 -1.52
N ASP A 1026 -14.61 67.83 -1.80
CA ASP A 1026 -15.61 67.18 -0.92
C ASP A 1026 -17.01 67.51 -1.44
N TYR A 1027 -17.66 66.58 -2.13
CA TYR A 1027 -19.13 66.46 -2.13
C TYR A 1027 -19.51 65.03 -2.55
N ASP A 1028 -19.89 64.21 -1.57
CA ASP A 1028 -20.73 63.03 -1.75
C ASP A 1028 -22.01 63.42 -2.50
N TYR A 1029 -22.38 62.69 -3.55
CA TYR A 1029 -23.72 62.79 -4.12
C TYR A 1029 -24.23 61.42 -4.65
N TYR A 1030 -25.25 60.92 -3.94
CA TYR A 1030 -26.43 60.13 -4.32
C TYR A 1030 -26.30 58.68 -4.79
N ASP A 1031 -26.67 57.82 -3.85
CA ASP A 1031 -27.54 56.66 -4.00
C ASP A 1031 -28.80 57.01 -4.81
N ASP A 1032 -28.96 56.39 -5.98
CA ASP A 1032 -30.24 56.26 -6.68
C ASP A 1032 -30.46 54.77 -6.94
N GLY A 1033 -31.54 54.27 -6.34
CA GLY A 1033 -31.93 52.87 -6.34
C GLY A 1033 -32.64 52.41 -7.61
N ASP A 1034 -33.08 51.16 -7.51
CA ASP A 1034 -34.08 50.49 -8.33
C ASP A 1034 -33.78 50.33 -9.82
N ASP A 1035 -33.36 49.12 -10.19
CA ASP A 1035 -33.94 48.43 -11.34
C ASP A 1035 -33.90 46.91 -11.11
N PHE A 1036 -34.93 46.46 -10.39
CA PHE A 1036 -35.42 45.10 -10.41
C PHE A 1036 -36.42 45.00 -11.58
N PHE A 1037 -36.25 43.99 -12.43
CA PHE A 1037 -37.11 43.59 -13.57
C PHE A 1037 -36.96 44.37 -14.90
N ALA A 1038 -36.36 43.69 -15.88
CA ALA A 1038 -36.88 43.68 -17.25
C ALA A 1038 -36.46 42.38 -17.95
N ASP A 1039 -37.43 41.48 -18.08
CA ASP A 1039 -37.45 40.36 -19.02
C ASP A 1039 -37.60 40.87 -20.48
N GLU A 1040 -36.98 40.13 -21.39
CA GLU A 1040 -37.48 39.77 -22.75
C GLU A 1040 -37.62 40.79 -23.92
N VAL A 1041 -37.19 40.30 -25.11
CA VAL A 1041 -37.53 40.70 -26.52
C VAL A 1041 -36.88 42.01 -27.02
N ILE A 1042 -36.05 42.09 -28.09
CA ILE A 1042 -35.98 41.48 -29.44
C ILE A 1042 -34.52 41.21 -29.83
#